data_AF-A0A9D7JZD7-F1
#
_entry.id   AF-A0A9D7JZD7-F1
#
_cell.length_a   1.000
_cell.length_b   1.000
_cell.length_c   1.000
_cell.angle_alpha   90.00
_cell.angle_beta   90.00
_cell.angle_gamma   90.00
#
_symmetry.space_group_name_H-M   'P 1'
#
loop_
_entity.id
_entity.type
_entity.pdbx_description
1 polymer ?
#
loop_
_entity_poly.entity_id
_entity_poly.type
_entity_poly.pdbx_seq_one_letter_code
_entity_poly.pdbx_strand_id
1 'polypeptide(L)'
;MEFLDLPPLASARGTVRLPGSKSISNRVLLLAALAEGTTEVRDLLQSDDTARMLEALQALGVKVESLGGEAYRVHGCAGNFPVREADLFLGNAGTAFRPLTAALALAGGSYKLSGVARMHERPIGDLVDGLRQLGADIAYLGNEGFPPLQLQPATIRSGGVVKVRGDVSSQFLTGLLMALPLTGVETTVEVVGELISKPYIEITLATMARFGVKVVREGWQCFVVPAGSRYRSPGTIFVEGDASSASYFLALGAIGGGPVRVEGVGRNSIQGDVRFAEALAQMGAVIEMGDNWIEAQAPQDGLKGISLDCNHIPDAAMTLATTALFACGPTTLTNIASWRVKETDRIVAMAKELRKLGAEVEEGQDFILVSPVKAIASPPEGIDTYDDHRIAMCFSLATFGTALRINDPKCVGKTFPDYFERLATVTTPVPVIAIDGPSASGKGTVAARVAAALGWHYLDSGALYRLTALAAKRAGVAWDDEAGVAAVAATLDVVFEGESIRLAGEEVGDAIRTEEMSSGASKVAALPAVREALLFRQRLFRRAPGLVGDGRDMGSVVFQDAGTKVFLTASVEIRADRRYKQLIAKGIEATISPILQDLRERDERDSQRSVAPLQQSADAELLDTSALTIEEAVARVLGWAKEAPQKR
;
A
#
# COMPACT_ATOMS: atom_id res chain seq x y z
N MET A 1 7.44 -2.22 -15.18
CA MET A 1 6.84 -2.64 -13.89
C MET A 1 5.85 -1.56 -13.52
N GLU A 2 4.65 -1.93 -13.08
CA GLU A 2 3.66 -0.92 -12.67
C GLU A 2 4.05 -0.42 -11.27
N PHE A 3 3.97 0.89 -11.04
CA PHE A 3 4.30 1.49 -9.74
C PHE A 3 3.33 2.62 -9.40
N LEU A 4 3.26 2.95 -8.11
CA LEU A 4 2.53 4.12 -7.59
C LEU A 4 3.50 4.98 -6.78
N ASP A 5 3.64 6.24 -7.19
CA ASP A 5 4.37 7.25 -6.41
C ASP A 5 3.40 7.92 -5.43
N LEU A 6 3.63 7.73 -4.14
CA LEU A 6 2.91 8.38 -3.07
C LEU A 6 3.64 9.65 -2.63
N PRO A 7 2.94 10.79 -2.48
CA PRO A 7 3.56 12.01 -1.98
C PRO A 7 3.88 11.89 -0.48
N PRO A 8 4.79 12.74 0.03
CA PRO A 8 4.96 12.84 1.46
C PRO A 8 3.70 13.42 2.11
N LEU A 9 3.28 12.81 3.21
CA LEU A 9 2.08 13.16 3.96
C LEU A 9 2.39 14.15 5.07
N ALA A 10 1.51 15.14 5.25
CA ALA A 10 1.60 16.14 6.31
C ALA A 10 0.71 15.80 7.51
N SER A 11 -0.46 15.21 7.28
CA SER A 11 -1.37 14.81 8.36
C SER A 11 -2.33 13.70 7.92
N ALA A 12 -2.96 13.04 8.89
CA ALA A 12 -4.09 12.15 8.67
C ALA A 12 -5.23 12.43 9.65
N ARG A 13 -6.43 12.64 9.10
CA ARG A 13 -7.68 12.88 9.85
C ARG A 13 -8.86 12.40 9.01
N GLY A 14 -9.91 11.91 9.67
CA GLY A 14 -11.16 11.57 9.00
C GLY A 14 -11.73 10.23 9.42
N THR A 15 -12.59 9.67 8.58
CA THR A 15 -13.27 8.39 8.82
C THR A 15 -13.17 7.50 7.59
N VAL A 16 -12.78 6.25 7.80
CA VAL A 16 -12.70 5.22 6.76
C VAL A 16 -13.57 4.03 7.16
N ARG A 17 -14.38 3.52 6.23
CA ARG A 17 -15.10 2.26 6.40
C ARG A 17 -14.29 1.13 5.77
N LEU A 18 -14.04 0.09 6.54
CA LEU A 18 -13.28 -1.08 6.07
C LEU A 18 -14.14 -1.96 5.16
N PRO A 19 -13.53 -2.64 4.17
CA PRO A 19 -14.16 -3.75 3.50
C PRO A 19 -14.26 -4.95 4.47
N GLY A 20 -15.11 -5.92 4.13
CA GLY A 20 -15.28 -7.14 4.92
C GLY A 20 -13.98 -7.92 5.15
N SER A 21 -13.90 -8.66 6.25
CA SER A 21 -12.75 -9.51 6.55
C SER A 21 -12.68 -10.70 5.60
N LYS A 22 -11.52 -10.87 4.94
CA LYS A 22 -11.23 -12.05 4.09
C LYS A 22 -11.40 -13.36 4.86
N SER A 23 -10.87 -13.40 6.09
CA SER A 23 -10.89 -14.60 6.93
C SER A 23 -12.31 -14.99 7.33
N ILE A 24 -13.17 -14.02 7.63
CA ILE A 24 -14.58 -14.28 7.96
C ILE A 24 -15.36 -14.61 6.68
N SER A 25 -15.17 -13.85 5.60
CA SER A 25 -15.85 -14.04 4.32
C SER A 25 -15.76 -15.48 3.81
N ASN A 26 -14.55 -16.03 3.69
CA ASN A 26 -14.36 -17.39 3.18
C ASN A 26 -14.91 -18.47 4.13
N ARG A 27 -14.87 -18.25 5.45
CA ARG A 27 -15.51 -19.16 6.42
C ARG A 27 -17.02 -19.14 6.28
N VAL A 28 -17.60 -17.94 6.22
CA VAL A 28 -19.05 -17.75 6.10
C VAL A 28 -19.57 -18.34 4.79
N LEU A 29 -18.88 -18.12 3.66
CA LEU A 29 -19.26 -18.72 2.37
C LEU A 29 -19.28 -20.24 2.44
N LEU A 30 -18.23 -20.86 2.96
CA LEU A 30 -18.18 -22.32 3.09
C LEU A 30 -19.24 -22.85 4.07
N LEU A 31 -19.40 -22.24 5.25
CA LEU A 31 -20.40 -22.69 6.22
C LEU A 31 -21.83 -22.48 5.72
N ALA A 32 -22.10 -21.40 4.99
CA ALA A 32 -23.38 -21.16 4.34
C ALA A 32 -23.68 -22.24 3.28
N ALA A 33 -22.67 -22.68 2.53
CA ALA A 33 -22.81 -23.80 1.60
C ALA A 33 -23.04 -25.14 2.32
N LEU A 34 -22.35 -25.39 3.43
CA LEU A 34 -22.48 -26.64 4.19
C LEU A 34 -23.77 -26.71 5.05
N ALA A 35 -24.46 -25.58 5.26
CA ALA A 35 -25.62 -25.50 6.13
C ALA A 35 -26.92 -26.09 5.53
N GLU A 36 -27.84 -26.45 6.42
CA GLU A 36 -29.26 -26.61 6.10
C GLU A 36 -29.92 -25.23 5.98
N GLY A 37 -30.62 -24.98 4.85
CA GLY A 37 -31.35 -23.73 4.60
C GLY A 37 -30.58 -22.71 3.74
N THR A 38 -31.16 -21.51 3.61
CA THR A 38 -30.62 -20.43 2.76
C THR A 38 -30.07 -19.31 3.63
N THR A 39 -28.81 -18.94 3.38
CA THR A 39 -28.12 -17.86 4.11
C THR A 39 -27.92 -16.64 3.22
N GLU A 40 -28.30 -15.48 3.71
CA GLU A 40 -27.95 -14.19 3.14
C GLU A 40 -26.69 -13.66 3.81
N VAL A 41 -25.62 -13.48 3.03
CA VAL A 41 -24.33 -12.96 3.47
C VAL A 41 -24.22 -11.51 3.03
N ARG A 42 -23.91 -10.60 3.96
CA ARG A 42 -23.80 -9.15 3.74
C ARG A 42 -22.42 -8.63 4.11
N ASP A 43 -22.03 -7.51 3.49
CA ASP A 43 -20.70 -6.88 3.61
C ASP A 43 -19.55 -7.88 3.29
N LEU A 44 -19.81 -8.82 2.38
CA LEU A 44 -18.83 -9.80 1.93
C LEU A 44 -17.70 -9.07 1.20
N LEU A 45 -16.45 -9.38 1.57
CA LEU A 45 -15.29 -8.85 0.86
C LEU A 45 -15.35 -9.23 -0.63
N GLN A 46 -15.23 -8.24 -1.51
CA GLN A 46 -14.98 -8.46 -2.92
C GLN A 46 -13.46 -8.50 -3.17
N SER A 47 -12.89 -9.69 -3.27
CA SER A 47 -11.46 -9.88 -3.58
C SER A 47 -11.23 -11.15 -4.41
N ASP A 48 -10.01 -11.33 -4.90
CA ASP A 48 -9.63 -12.53 -5.64
C ASP A 48 -9.90 -13.82 -4.84
N ASP A 49 -9.59 -13.82 -3.54
CA ASP A 49 -9.78 -14.98 -2.65
C ASP A 49 -11.26 -15.35 -2.51
N THR A 50 -12.17 -14.38 -2.33
CA THR A 50 -13.61 -14.66 -2.22
C THR A 50 -14.24 -14.97 -3.56
N ALA A 51 -13.75 -14.37 -4.66
CA ALA A 51 -14.13 -14.73 -6.01
C ALA A 51 -13.80 -16.20 -6.32
N ARG A 52 -12.58 -16.67 -5.99
CA ARG A 52 -12.21 -18.09 -6.13
C ARG A 52 -13.09 -19.01 -5.30
N MET A 53 -13.46 -18.62 -4.07
CA MET A 53 -14.38 -19.40 -3.24
C MET A 53 -15.78 -19.48 -3.87
N LEU A 54 -16.33 -18.35 -4.33
CA LEU A 54 -17.65 -18.31 -4.99
C LEU A 54 -17.68 -19.17 -6.26
N GLU A 55 -16.66 -19.05 -7.11
CA GLU A 55 -16.49 -19.88 -8.31
C GLU A 55 -16.43 -21.38 -7.96
N ALA A 56 -15.66 -21.75 -6.93
CA ALA A 56 -15.56 -23.13 -6.49
C ALA A 56 -16.90 -23.68 -5.96
N LEU A 57 -17.63 -22.90 -5.16
CA LEU A 57 -18.95 -23.30 -4.68
C LEU A 57 -19.94 -23.49 -5.83
N GLN A 58 -19.93 -22.61 -6.83
CA GLN A 58 -20.74 -22.75 -8.03
C GLN A 58 -20.36 -23.99 -8.85
N ALA A 59 -19.07 -24.27 -9.02
CA ALA A 59 -18.58 -25.47 -9.70
C ALA A 59 -18.96 -26.77 -8.96
N LEU A 60 -19.09 -26.70 -7.63
CA LEU A 60 -19.60 -27.79 -6.79
C LEU A 60 -21.14 -27.93 -6.84
N GLY A 61 -21.83 -27.09 -7.62
CA GLY A 61 -23.29 -27.11 -7.79
C GLY A 61 -24.07 -26.42 -6.67
N VAL A 62 -23.40 -25.68 -5.79
CA VAL A 62 -24.07 -24.85 -4.77
C VAL A 62 -24.71 -23.65 -5.48
N LYS A 63 -26.00 -23.45 -5.26
CA LYS A 63 -26.70 -22.29 -5.83
C LYS A 63 -26.31 -21.03 -5.05
N VAL A 64 -25.66 -20.09 -5.74
CA VAL A 64 -25.23 -18.78 -5.20
C VAL A 64 -25.78 -17.67 -6.08
N GLU A 65 -26.53 -16.75 -5.49
CA GLU A 65 -27.16 -15.61 -6.17
C GLU A 65 -26.55 -14.30 -5.66
N SER A 66 -26.13 -13.40 -6.54
CA SER A 66 -25.77 -12.03 -6.14
C SER A 66 -27.03 -11.24 -5.86
N LEU A 67 -27.02 -10.46 -4.77
CA LEU A 67 -28.10 -9.54 -4.41
C LEU A 67 -27.77 -8.08 -4.75
N GLY A 68 -26.65 -7.84 -5.46
CA GLY A 68 -26.07 -6.53 -5.68
C GLY A 68 -25.14 -6.09 -4.55
N GLY A 69 -24.15 -5.26 -4.87
CA GLY A 69 -23.12 -4.81 -3.93
C GLY A 69 -22.35 -5.99 -3.31
N GLU A 70 -22.09 -5.91 -2.02
CA GLU A 70 -21.35 -6.90 -1.22
C GLU A 70 -22.27 -7.98 -0.59
N ALA A 71 -23.42 -8.27 -1.24
CA ALA A 71 -24.43 -9.17 -0.70
C ALA A 71 -24.71 -10.38 -1.62
N TYR A 72 -24.79 -11.57 -1.01
CA TYR A 72 -25.03 -12.84 -1.70
C TYR A 72 -26.03 -13.69 -0.96
N ARG A 73 -26.83 -14.47 -1.70
CA ARG A 73 -27.68 -15.53 -1.17
C ARG A 73 -27.10 -16.88 -1.53
N VAL A 74 -26.74 -17.65 -0.51
CA VAL A 74 -26.18 -19.00 -0.63
C VAL A 74 -27.23 -20.01 -0.19
N HIS A 75 -27.60 -20.92 -1.08
CA HIS A 75 -28.53 -22.01 -0.78
C HIS A 75 -27.71 -23.23 -0.35
N GLY A 76 -27.76 -23.54 0.95
CA GLY A 76 -26.93 -24.59 1.54
C GLY A 76 -27.31 -25.98 1.04
N CYS A 77 -26.30 -26.85 0.91
CA CYS A 77 -26.42 -28.23 0.46
C CYS A 77 -26.41 -29.25 1.61
N ALA A 78 -26.50 -28.80 2.86
CA ALA A 78 -26.47 -29.65 4.07
C ALA A 78 -25.28 -30.63 4.10
N GLY A 79 -24.11 -30.19 3.61
CA GLY A 79 -22.88 -30.99 3.54
C GLY A 79 -22.79 -31.97 2.36
N ASN A 80 -23.84 -32.07 1.55
CA ASN A 80 -23.93 -32.96 0.41
C ASN A 80 -23.78 -32.17 -0.90
N PHE A 81 -22.53 -31.92 -1.33
CA PHE A 81 -22.25 -31.20 -2.57
C PHE A 81 -22.93 -31.89 -3.78
N PRO A 82 -23.72 -31.15 -4.58
CA PRO A 82 -24.44 -31.73 -5.73
C PRO A 82 -23.53 -32.31 -6.81
N VAL A 83 -22.41 -31.63 -7.11
CA VAL A 83 -21.42 -32.11 -8.07
C VAL A 83 -20.37 -32.93 -7.34
N ARG A 84 -20.19 -34.19 -7.79
CA ARG A 84 -19.27 -35.16 -7.17
C ARG A 84 -17.92 -35.28 -7.90
N GLU A 85 -17.75 -34.57 -9.01
CA GLU A 85 -16.51 -34.54 -9.79
C GLU A 85 -16.23 -33.13 -10.29
N ALA A 86 -15.10 -32.53 -9.89
CA ALA A 86 -14.73 -31.18 -10.33
C ALA A 86 -13.23 -30.88 -10.23
N ASP A 87 -12.74 -30.08 -11.19
CA ASP A 87 -11.44 -29.42 -11.14
C ASP A 87 -11.62 -27.99 -10.61
N LEU A 88 -11.01 -27.69 -9.47
CA LEU A 88 -11.13 -26.41 -8.76
C LEU A 88 -9.80 -25.67 -8.78
N PHE A 89 -9.78 -24.52 -9.46
CA PHE A 89 -8.65 -23.60 -9.43
C PHE A 89 -8.87 -22.50 -8.38
N LEU A 90 -8.01 -22.46 -7.36
CA LEU A 90 -8.17 -21.60 -6.19
C LEU A 90 -7.09 -20.51 -6.10
N GLY A 91 -6.34 -20.26 -7.18
CA GLY A 91 -5.32 -19.21 -7.23
C GLY A 91 -4.28 -19.31 -6.10
N ASN A 92 -3.98 -18.19 -5.42
CA ASN A 92 -3.16 -18.15 -4.20
C ASN A 92 -4.01 -18.01 -2.91
N ALA A 93 -5.28 -18.43 -2.95
CA ALA A 93 -6.27 -18.20 -1.90
C ALA A 93 -6.19 -19.26 -0.79
N GLY A 94 -5.24 -19.13 0.14
CA GLY A 94 -5.03 -20.14 1.18
C GLY A 94 -6.23 -20.31 2.12
N THR A 95 -6.93 -19.21 2.39
CA THR A 95 -8.13 -19.19 3.24
C THR A 95 -9.33 -19.90 2.62
N ALA A 96 -9.34 -20.10 1.29
CA ALA A 96 -10.32 -20.94 0.60
C ALA A 96 -9.81 -22.38 0.44
N PHE A 97 -8.55 -22.56 0.01
CA PHE A 97 -7.96 -23.85 -0.32
C PHE A 97 -8.02 -24.87 0.82
N ARG A 98 -7.59 -24.49 2.03
CA ARG A 98 -7.48 -25.44 3.15
C ARG A 98 -8.85 -25.90 3.65
N PRO A 99 -9.82 -25.00 3.95
CA PRO A 99 -11.15 -25.43 4.39
C PRO A 99 -11.92 -26.21 3.31
N LEU A 100 -11.82 -25.83 2.03
CA LEU A 100 -12.43 -26.60 0.94
C LEU A 100 -11.84 -28.00 0.82
N THR A 101 -10.51 -28.14 0.90
CA THR A 101 -9.85 -29.45 0.91
C THR A 101 -10.44 -30.35 1.99
N ALA A 102 -10.56 -29.84 3.22
CA ALA A 102 -11.10 -30.60 4.34
C ALA A 102 -12.57 -30.98 4.15
N ALA A 103 -13.42 -30.03 3.73
CA ALA A 103 -14.83 -30.29 3.50
C ALA A 103 -15.07 -31.32 2.38
N LEU A 104 -14.36 -31.18 1.26
CA LEU A 104 -14.50 -32.07 0.11
C LEU A 104 -13.96 -33.48 0.38
N ALA A 105 -12.87 -33.59 1.14
CA ALA A 105 -12.29 -34.87 1.54
C ALA A 105 -13.27 -35.71 2.38
N LEU A 106 -14.11 -35.06 3.20
CA LEU A 106 -15.11 -35.75 4.02
C LEU A 106 -16.49 -35.85 3.35
N ALA A 107 -16.75 -35.10 2.27
CA ALA A 107 -18.04 -35.11 1.57
C ALA A 107 -18.20 -36.29 0.59
N GLY A 108 -17.11 -36.92 0.13
CA GLY A 108 -17.13 -38.15 -0.68
C GLY A 108 -17.32 -37.93 -2.19
N GLY A 109 -16.32 -37.37 -2.88
CA GLY A 109 -16.31 -37.19 -4.34
C GLY A 109 -14.89 -37.20 -4.92
N SER A 110 -14.75 -37.04 -6.24
CA SER A 110 -13.47 -36.94 -6.94
C SER A 110 -13.16 -35.48 -7.27
N TYR A 111 -12.21 -34.86 -6.57
CA TYR A 111 -11.93 -33.44 -6.77
C TYR A 111 -10.46 -33.19 -6.97
N LYS A 112 -10.12 -32.33 -7.94
CA LYS A 112 -8.76 -31.86 -8.13
C LYS A 112 -8.66 -30.41 -7.71
N LEU A 113 -7.78 -30.09 -6.76
CA LEU A 113 -7.59 -28.73 -6.27
C LEU A 113 -6.19 -28.24 -6.68
N SER A 114 -6.13 -27.10 -7.36
CA SER A 114 -4.88 -26.49 -7.84
C SER A 114 -4.86 -24.98 -7.65
N GLY A 115 -3.70 -24.36 -7.87
CA GLY A 115 -3.51 -22.92 -7.77
C GLY A 115 -2.40 -22.41 -8.68
N VAL A 116 -1.95 -21.19 -8.41
CA VAL A 116 -0.75 -20.63 -9.07
C VAL A 116 0.53 -21.31 -8.53
N ALA A 117 1.68 -21.12 -9.20
CA ALA A 117 2.95 -21.72 -8.78
C ALA A 117 3.27 -21.52 -7.30
N ARG A 118 3.07 -20.31 -6.76
CA ARG A 118 3.28 -20.02 -5.33
C ARG A 118 2.39 -20.86 -4.40
N MET A 119 1.18 -21.23 -4.81
CA MET A 119 0.32 -22.11 -4.00
C MET A 119 0.93 -23.50 -3.83
N HIS A 120 1.69 -23.98 -4.83
CA HIS A 120 2.37 -25.28 -4.80
C HIS A 120 3.63 -25.30 -3.92
N GLU A 121 3.97 -24.16 -3.31
CA GLU A 121 5.06 -24.01 -2.34
C GLU A 121 4.53 -23.76 -0.93
N ARG A 122 3.21 -23.66 -0.76
CA ARG A 122 2.58 -23.38 0.54
C ARG A 122 2.13 -24.67 1.21
N PRO A 123 2.54 -24.92 2.47
CA PRO A 123 2.31 -26.20 3.12
C PRO A 123 0.82 -26.51 3.29
N ILE A 124 0.48 -27.79 3.15
CA ILE A 124 -0.83 -28.37 3.47
C ILE A 124 -0.71 -29.76 4.12
N GLY A 125 0.50 -30.31 4.22
CA GLY A 125 0.81 -31.65 4.74
C GLY A 125 0.07 -32.03 6.01
N ASP A 126 0.19 -31.23 7.06
CA ASP A 126 -0.43 -31.53 8.36
C ASP A 126 -1.97 -31.63 8.30
N LEU A 127 -2.61 -30.86 7.41
CA LEU A 127 -4.05 -30.99 7.18
C LEU A 127 -4.38 -32.31 6.48
N VAL A 128 -3.62 -32.65 5.43
CA VAL A 128 -3.81 -33.90 4.68
C VAL A 128 -3.58 -35.11 5.60
N ASP A 129 -2.57 -35.08 6.45
CA ASP A 129 -2.28 -36.15 7.41
C ASP A 129 -3.39 -36.28 8.46
N GLY A 130 -3.95 -35.15 8.94
CA GLY A 130 -5.15 -35.14 9.77
C GLY A 130 -6.36 -35.78 9.09
N LEU A 131 -6.60 -35.47 7.82
CA LEU A 131 -7.71 -36.04 7.04
C LEU A 131 -7.50 -37.53 6.74
N ARG A 132 -6.26 -37.96 6.47
CA ARG A 132 -5.90 -39.37 6.25
C ARG A 132 -6.07 -40.21 7.51
N GLN A 133 -5.86 -39.66 8.70
CA GLN A 133 -6.19 -40.33 9.97
C GLN A 133 -7.69 -40.70 10.05
N LEU A 134 -8.55 -39.85 9.47
CA LEU A 134 -10.00 -40.07 9.31
C LEU A 134 -10.34 -40.98 8.12
N GLY A 135 -9.36 -41.52 7.39
CA GLY A 135 -9.58 -42.40 6.25
C GLY A 135 -9.88 -41.69 4.92
N ALA A 136 -9.66 -40.38 4.81
CA ALA A 136 -9.78 -39.69 3.53
C ALA A 136 -8.70 -40.15 2.53
N ASP A 137 -9.06 -40.29 1.26
CA ASP A 137 -8.14 -40.59 0.16
C ASP A 137 -7.74 -39.30 -0.57
N ILE A 138 -6.49 -38.91 -0.36
CA ILE A 138 -5.90 -37.67 -0.87
C ILE A 138 -4.51 -37.99 -1.41
N ALA A 139 -4.25 -37.67 -2.67
CA ALA A 139 -2.95 -37.79 -3.32
C ALA A 139 -2.37 -36.40 -3.66
N TYR A 140 -1.06 -36.26 -3.53
CA TYR A 140 -0.32 -35.12 -4.06
C TYR A 140 -0.05 -35.34 -5.54
N LEU A 141 -0.34 -34.34 -6.38
CA LEU A 141 -0.08 -34.41 -7.82
C LEU A 141 1.28 -33.81 -8.21
N GLY A 142 1.98 -33.20 -7.25
CA GLY A 142 3.32 -32.63 -7.40
C GLY A 142 4.20 -33.00 -6.22
N ASN A 143 4.67 -32.00 -5.48
CA ASN A 143 5.53 -32.22 -4.32
C ASN A 143 4.73 -32.69 -3.10
N GLU A 144 5.27 -33.68 -2.37
CA GLU A 144 4.66 -34.16 -1.14
C GLU A 144 4.53 -33.03 -0.09
N GLY A 145 3.36 -32.93 0.53
CA GLY A 145 3.06 -31.89 1.53
C GLY A 145 2.56 -30.56 0.95
N PHE A 146 2.46 -30.45 -0.39
CA PHE A 146 2.06 -29.22 -1.08
C PHE A 146 1.01 -29.48 -2.19
N PRO A 147 0.13 -28.52 -2.49
CA PRO A 147 -0.74 -28.59 -3.67
C PRO A 147 0.05 -28.75 -4.99
N PRO A 148 -0.56 -29.24 -6.09
CA PRO A 148 -1.97 -29.63 -6.25
C PRO A 148 -2.34 -30.96 -5.58
N LEU A 149 -3.63 -31.12 -5.27
CA LEU A 149 -4.20 -32.31 -4.63
C LEU A 149 -5.23 -32.99 -5.53
N GLN A 150 -5.28 -34.32 -5.46
CA GLN A 150 -6.38 -35.14 -5.95
C GLN A 150 -7.07 -35.81 -4.77
N LEU A 151 -8.37 -35.62 -4.63
CA LEU A 151 -9.23 -36.24 -3.64
C LEU A 151 -10.04 -37.32 -4.34
N GLN A 152 -10.25 -38.46 -3.67
CA GLN A 152 -11.07 -39.57 -4.18
C GLN A 152 -12.16 -39.96 -3.16
N PRO A 153 -13.27 -40.59 -3.62
CA PRO A 153 -14.25 -41.16 -2.72
C PRO A 153 -13.60 -42.19 -1.78
N ALA A 154 -13.82 -42.05 -0.47
CA ALA A 154 -13.22 -42.91 0.55
C ALA A 154 -14.22 -43.24 1.67
N THR A 155 -13.97 -44.34 2.37
CA THR A 155 -14.73 -44.71 3.57
C THR A 155 -14.18 -43.96 4.78
N ILE A 156 -14.90 -42.92 5.21
CA ILE A 156 -14.50 -42.10 6.35
C ILE A 156 -14.67 -42.87 7.67
N ARG A 157 -13.57 -42.97 8.42
CA ARG A 157 -13.54 -43.46 9.80
C ARG A 157 -14.00 -42.33 10.71
N SER A 158 -15.30 -42.31 10.99
CA SER A 158 -15.91 -41.26 11.79
C SER A 158 -15.65 -41.47 13.29
N GLY A 159 -15.33 -40.38 14.00
CA GLY A 159 -15.11 -40.35 15.44
C GLY A 159 -13.69 -40.68 15.90
N GLY A 160 -13.49 -40.65 17.22
CA GLY A 160 -12.19 -40.86 17.85
C GLY A 160 -11.34 -39.59 17.92
N VAL A 161 -10.01 -39.77 17.90
CA VAL A 161 -9.04 -38.69 18.06
C VAL A 161 -8.24 -38.48 16.78
N VAL A 162 -8.18 -37.25 16.30
CA VAL A 162 -7.33 -36.80 15.20
C VAL A 162 -6.27 -35.86 15.74
N LYS A 163 -5.02 -36.06 15.32
CA LYS A 163 -3.92 -35.19 15.71
C LYS A 163 -3.55 -34.24 14.57
N VAL A 164 -3.34 -32.97 14.91
CA VAL A 164 -2.86 -31.95 13.96
C VAL A 164 -1.80 -31.08 14.64
N ARG A 165 -0.76 -30.70 13.89
CA ARG A 165 0.26 -29.78 14.40
C ARG A 165 -0.29 -28.37 14.59
N GLY A 166 0.01 -27.77 15.74
CA GLY A 166 -0.43 -26.42 16.10
C GLY A 166 0.51 -25.30 15.66
N ASP A 167 1.76 -25.63 15.33
CA ASP A 167 2.89 -24.70 15.22
C ASP A 167 3.20 -24.25 13.79
N VAL A 168 2.48 -24.77 12.79
CA VAL A 168 2.71 -24.48 11.36
C VAL A 168 1.69 -23.49 10.79
N SER A 169 0.39 -23.79 10.91
CA SER A 169 -0.68 -22.93 10.38
C SER A 169 -2.03 -23.21 11.03
N SER A 170 -2.68 -22.15 11.52
CA SER A 170 -4.05 -22.22 12.06
C SER A 170 -5.11 -22.62 11.03
N GLN A 171 -4.79 -22.54 9.74
CA GLN A 171 -5.72 -22.92 8.66
C GLN A 171 -5.97 -24.43 8.62
N PHE A 172 -5.03 -25.25 9.11
CA PHE A 172 -5.18 -26.70 9.13
C PHE A 172 -6.21 -27.13 10.17
N LEU A 173 -6.03 -26.67 11.43
CA LEU A 173 -7.02 -26.88 12.48
C LEU A 173 -8.37 -26.26 12.11
N THR A 174 -8.39 -25.06 11.50
CA THR A 174 -9.63 -24.46 11.01
C THR A 174 -10.35 -25.36 10.01
N GLY A 175 -9.64 -25.88 9.00
CA GLY A 175 -10.22 -26.75 7.99
C GLY A 175 -10.81 -28.02 8.59
N LEU A 176 -10.07 -28.68 9.50
CA LEU A 176 -10.55 -29.86 10.22
C LEU A 176 -11.81 -29.54 11.03
N LEU A 177 -11.77 -28.53 11.91
CA LEU A 177 -12.92 -28.16 12.75
C LEU A 177 -14.16 -27.85 11.92
N MET A 178 -14.00 -27.14 10.81
CA MET A 178 -15.13 -26.80 9.94
C MET A 178 -15.72 -28.01 9.22
N ALA A 179 -14.91 -29.01 8.87
CA ALA A 179 -15.33 -30.18 8.11
C ALA A 179 -15.88 -31.32 8.98
N LEU A 180 -15.40 -31.46 10.22
CA LEU A 180 -15.79 -32.56 11.11
C LEU A 180 -17.30 -32.73 11.38
N PRO A 181 -18.13 -31.66 11.46
CA PRO A 181 -19.58 -31.79 11.58
C PRO A 181 -20.22 -32.61 10.44
N LEU A 182 -19.58 -32.70 9.28
CA LEU A 182 -20.06 -33.49 8.14
C LEU A 182 -20.10 -35.00 8.44
N THR A 183 -19.29 -35.47 9.39
CA THR A 183 -19.29 -36.88 9.80
C THR A 183 -20.50 -37.25 10.66
N GLY A 184 -21.12 -36.27 11.33
CA GLY A 184 -22.22 -36.50 12.28
C GLY A 184 -21.84 -37.25 13.56
N VAL A 185 -20.57 -37.62 13.73
CA VAL A 185 -20.06 -38.39 14.87
C VAL A 185 -19.13 -37.51 15.71
N GLU A 186 -19.16 -37.70 17.02
CA GLU A 186 -18.26 -36.99 17.93
C GLU A 186 -16.81 -37.27 17.57
N THR A 187 -16.04 -36.20 17.33
CA THR A 187 -14.62 -36.29 16.99
C THR A 187 -13.81 -35.29 17.81
N THR A 188 -12.71 -35.75 18.38
CA THR A 188 -11.76 -34.94 19.14
C THR A 188 -10.55 -34.61 18.29
N VAL A 189 -10.18 -33.33 18.23
CA VAL A 189 -8.95 -32.86 17.61
C VAL A 189 -7.95 -32.49 18.69
N GLU A 190 -6.83 -33.23 18.74
CA GLU A 190 -5.68 -32.93 19.60
C GLU A 190 -4.66 -32.10 18.83
N VAL A 191 -4.24 -30.98 19.42
CA VAL A 191 -3.19 -30.12 18.88
C VAL A 191 -1.84 -30.56 19.42
N VAL A 192 -0.95 -30.94 18.50
CA VAL A 192 0.43 -31.32 18.80
C VAL A 192 1.30 -30.06 18.78
N GLY A 193 2.01 -29.82 19.89
CA GLY A 193 2.88 -28.64 20.05
C GLY A 193 2.11 -27.39 20.49
N GLU A 194 2.75 -26.23 20.37
CA GLU A 194 2.12 -24.95 20.68
C GLU A 194 1.24 -24.48 19.52
N LEU A 195 0.00 -24.10 19.84
CA LEU A 195 -0.92 -23.54 18.84
C LEU A 195 -0.57 -22.08 18.54
N ILE A 196 -0.13 -21.82 17.32
CA ILE A 196 0.09 -20.46 16.82
C ILE A 196 -1.20 -19.85 16.26
N SER A 197 -1.22 -18.52 16.19
CA SER A 197 -2.31 -17.75 15.58
C SER A 197 -3.72 -18.12 16.12
N LYS A 198 -3.80 -18.32 17.44
CA LYS A 198 -5.02 -18.58 18.23
C LYS A 198 -6.23 -17.70 17.82
N PRO A 199 -6.09 -16.40 17.51
CA PRO A 199 -7.20 -15.57 17.04
C PRO A 199 -8.00 -16.13 15.85
N TYR A 200 -7.33 -16.78 14.89
CA TYR A 200 -8.04 -17.34 13.73
C TYR A 200 -8.86 -18.57 14.08
N ILE A 201 -8.48 -19.29 15.14
CA ILE A 201 -9.29 -20.39 15.67
C ILE A 201 -10.50 -19.82 16.39
N GLU A 202 -10.36 -18.73 17.14
CA GLU A 202 -11.51 -18.04 17.77
C GLU A 202 -12.54 -17.58 16.74
N ILE A 203 -12.09 -16.97 15.63
CA ILE A 203 -12.97 -16.62 14.51
C ILE A 203 -13.69 -17.87 13.99
N THR A 204 -12.98 -18.99 13.80
CA THR A 204 -13.57 -20.26 13.35
C THR A 204 -14.65 -20.74 14.32
N LEU A 205 -14.34 -20.82 15.61
CA LEU A 205 -15.28 -21.28 16.65
C LEU A 205 -16.52 -20.39 16.74
N ALA A 206 -16.32 -19.07 16.74
CA ALA A 206 -17.42 -18.10 16.79
C ALA A 206 -18.30 -18.19 15.54
N THR A 207 -17.70 -18.36 14.36
CA THR A 207 -18.47 -18.50 13.10
C THR A 207 -19.23 -19.82 13.08
N MET A 208 -18.60 -20.95 13.47
CA MET A 208 -19.30 -22.24 13.59
C MET A 208 -20.48 -22.17 14.55
N ALA A 209 -20.33 -21.49 15.69
CA ALA A 209 -21.40 -21.30 16.65
C ALA A 209 -22.58 -20.49 16.07
N ARG A 210 -22.32 -19.48 15.23
CA ARG A 210 -23.38 -18.74 14.51
C ARG A 210 -24.17 -19.64 13.54
N PHE A 211 -23.55 -20.68 13.01
CA PHE A 211 -24.21 -21.73 12.19
C PHE A 211 -24.71 -22.92 13.03
N GLY A 212 -24.81 -22.78 14.36
CA GLY A 212 -25.42 -23.78 15.24
C GLY A 212 -24.49 -24.90 15.71
N VAL A 213 -23.21 -24.88 15.36
CA VAL A 213 -22.23 -25.89 15.81
C VAL A 213 -21.35 -25.32 16.92
N LYS A 214 -21.50 -25.85 18.13
CA LYS A 214 -20.69 -25.47 19.30
C LYS A 214 -19.60 -26.51 19.56
N VAL A 215 -18.37 -26.16 19.25
CA VAL A 215 -17.20 -26.97 19.57
C VAL A 215 -16.86 -26.76 21.06
N VAL A 216 -16.64 -27.85 21.79
CA VAL A 216 -16.14 -27.80 23.16
C VAL A 216 -14.63 -27.68 23.11
N ARG A 217 -14.06 -26.70 23.82
CA ARG A 217 -12.62 -26.43 23.83
C ARG A 217 -12.05 -26.66 25.22
N GLU A 218 -11.05 -27.53 25.33
CA GLU A 218 -10.27 -27.77 26.53
C GLU A 218 -8.88 -27.16 26.34
N GLY A 219 -8.70 -25.94 26.86
CA GLY A 219 -7.47 -25.17 26.64
C GLY A 219 -7.26 -24.84 25.16
N TRP A 220 -6.04 -25.01 24.67
CA TRP A 220 -5.70 -24.90 23.24
C TRP A 220 -5.19 -26.21 22.65
N GLN A 221 -5.20 -27.27 23.47
CA GLN A 221 -4.66 -28.58 23.15
C GLN A 221 -5.74 -29.53 22.63
N CYS A 222 -7.01 -29.30 22.94
CA CYS A 222 -8.09 -30.23 22.62
C CYS A 222 -9.38 -29.50 22.23
N PHE A 223 -10.00 -29.98 21.14
CA PHE A 223 -11.26 -29.48 20.60
C PHE A 223 -12.19 -30.66 20.29
N VAL A 224 -13.37 -30.69 20.90
CA VAL A 224 -14.36 -31.75 20.69
C VAL A 224 -15.52 -31.21 19.87
N VAL A 225 -15.75 -31.81 18.70
CA VAL A 225 -16.92 -31.57 17.87
C VAL A 225 -18.00 -32.57 18.27
N PRO A 226 -19.13 -32.16 18.88
CA PRO A 226 -20.10 -33.09 19.42
C PRO A 226 -20.82 -33.94 18.36
N ALA A 227 -21.26 -35.14 18.73
CA ALA A 227 -22.11 -35.99 17.89
C ALA A 227 -23.40 -35.26 17.47
N GLY A 228 -23.88 -35.55 16.25
CA GLY A 228 -25.10 -34.93 15.71
C GLY A 228 -24.96 -33.46 15.32
N SER A 229 -23.76 -32.88 15.41
CA SER A 229 -23.48 -31.52 14.94
C SER A 229 -23.85 -31.37 13.46
N ARG A 230 -24.64 -30.34 13.15
CA ARG A 230 -25.04 -29.98 11.78
C ARG A 230 -25.09 -28.47 11.67
N TYR A 231 -24.62 -27.94 10.55
CA TYR A 231 -24.74 -26.52 10.28
C TYR A 231 -26.19 -26.17 9.90
N ARG A 232 -26.70 -25.09 10.48
CA ARG A 232 -28.00 -24.52 10.17
C ARG A 232 -27.81 -23.07 9.78
N SER A 233 -28.52 -22.63 8.75
CA SER A 233 -28.46 -21.23 8.34
C SER A 233 -28.95 -20.31 9.46
N PRO A 234 -28.22 -19.22 9.75
CA PRO A 234 -28.70 -18.16 10.65
C PRO A 234 -29.74 -17.24 9.98
N GLY A 235 -30.15 -17.53 8.74
CA GLY A 235 -30.94 -16.61 7.91
C GLY A 235 -30.04 -15.54 7.30
N THR A 236 -29.64 -14.54 8.08
CA THR A 236 -28.76 -13.45 7.62
C THR A 236 -27.51 -13.36 8.48
N ILE A 237 -26.36 -13.11 7.84
CA ILE A 237 -25.09 -12.90 8.52
C ILE A 237 -24.33 -11.74 7.88
N PHE A 238 -23.80 -10.86 8.74
CA PHE A 238 -22.97 -9.73 8.35
C PHE A 238 -21.50 -10.08 8.59
N VAL A 239 -20.66 -9.79 7.61
CA VAL A 239 -19.21 -9.93 7.71
C VAL A 239 -18.64 -8.65 8.33
N GLU A 240 -17.89 -8.81 9.42
CA GLU A 240 -17.20 -7.69 10.07
C GLU A 240 -16.09 -7.13 9.15
N GLY A 241 -15.79 -5.84 9.27
CA GLY A 241 -14.68 -5.21 8.57
C GLY A 241 -13.33 -5.83 8.97
N ASP A 242 -12.34 -5.82 8.09
CA ASP A 242 -11.08 -6.53 8.32
C ASP A 242 -10.21 -5.87 9.40
N ALA A 243 -10.10 -6.50 10.58
CA ALA A 243 -9.33 -5.96 11.70
C ALA A 243 -7.83 -5.82 11.38
N SER A 244 -7.27 -6.72 10.56
CA SER A 244 -5.89 -6.61 10.11
C SER A 244 -5.66 -5.42 9.17
N SER A 245 -6.69 -4.98 8.43
CA SER A 245 -6.63 -3.82 7.56
C SER A 245 -6.89 -2.52 8.33
N ALA A 246 -7.62 -2.61 9.45
CA ALA A 246 -7.80 -1.51 10.39
C ALA A 246 -6.45 -0.97 10.91
N SER A 247 -5.46 -1.85 11.11
CA SER A 247 -4.16 -1.48 11.69
C SER A 247 -3.47 -0.38 10.89
N TYR A 248 -3.55 -0.40 9.56
CA TYR A 248 -2.93 0.62 8.70
C TYR A 248 -3.48 2.02 9.01
N PHE A 249 -4.81 2.14 9.09
CA PHE A 249 -5.47 3.43 9.33
C PHE A 249 -5.38 3.89 10.78
N LEU A 250 -5.36 2.96 11.73
CA LEU A 250 -5.08 3.29 13.13
C LEU A 250 -3.63 3.82 13.29
N ALA A 251 -2.66 3.17 12.64
CA ALA A 251 -1.29 3.67 12.59
C ALA A 251 -1.18 5.04 11.91
N LEU A 252 -1.93 5.27 10.81
CA LEU A 252 -2.02 6.60 10.19
C LEU A 252 -2.48 7.67 11.19
N GLY A 253 -3.52 7.39 11.97
CA GLY A 253 -4.00 8.32 13.01
C GLY A 253 -2.97 8.60 14.10
N ALA A 254 -2.20 7.59 14.49
CA ALA A 254 -1.14 7.69 15.49
C ALA A 254 0.13 8.42 14.99
N ILE A 255 0.45 8.34 13.69
CA ILE A 255 1.61 9.00 13.09
C ILE A 255 1.25 10.41 12.60
N GLY A 256 0.12 10.56 11.89
CA GLY A 256 -0.28 11.76 11.18
C GLY A 256 -1.05 12.80 11.99
N GLY A 257 -1.03 12.70 13.32
CA GLY A 257 -1.70 13.63 14.23
C GLY A 257 -3.12 13.23 14.65
N GLY A 258 -3.89 12.56 13.78
CA GLY A 258 -5.24 12.05 14.06
C GLY A 258 -6.27 13.13 14.43
N PRO A 259 -7.53 12.79 14.74
CA PRO A 259 -8.05 11.43 14.83
C PRO A 259 -8.37 10.83 13.45
N VAL A 260 -8.06 9.55 13.29
CA VAL A 260 -8.55 8.71 12.19
C VAL A 260 -9.46 7.64 12.79
N ARG A 261 -10.73 7.66 12.39
CA ARG A 261 -11.74 6.67 12.77
C ARG A 261 -11.87 5.59 11.71
N VAL A 262 -11.89 4.35 12.15
CA VAL A 262 -12.04 3.16 11.33
C VAL A 262 -13.36 2.49 11.69
N GLU A 263 -14.27 2.37 10.72
CA GLU A 263 -15.59 1.77 10.88
C GLU A 263 -15.66 0.34 10.32
N GLY A 264 -16.53 -0.49 10.91
CA GLY A 264 -16.72 -1.89 10.52
C GLY A 264 -16.08 -2.89 11.48
N VAL A 265 -15.31 -2.40 12.45
CA VAL A 265 -14.68 -3.20 13.50
C VAL A 265 -14.67 -2.40 14.80
N GLY A 266 -14.88 -3.04 15.94
CA GLY A 266 -14.95 -2.37 17.24
C GLY A 266 -14.81 -3.34 18.41
N ARG A 267 -15.29 -2.95 19.58
CA ARG A 267 -15.06 -3.65 20.86
C ARG A 267 -15.61 -5.07 20.93
N ASN A 268 -16.60 -5.39 20.09
CA ASN A 268 -17.27 -6.69 20.07
C ASN A 268 -16.79 -7.58 18.91
N SER A 269 -15.75 -7.17 18.20
CA SER A 269 -15.17 -7.94 17.09
C SER A 269 -14.70 -9.32 17.55
N ILE A 270 -14.94 -10.33 16.71
CA ILE A 270 -14.43 -11.69 16.95
C ILE A 270 -12.98 -11.86 16.48
N GLN A 271 -12.41 -10.84 15.83
CA GLN A 271 -11.07 -10.88 15.26
C GLN A 271 -10.04 -10.42 16.29
N GLY A 272 -9.03 -11.25 16.59
CA GLY A 272 -8.00 -10.88 17.57
C GLY A 272 -7.13 -9.69 17.16
N ASP A 273 -7.00 -9.42 15.86
CA ASP A 273 -6.22 -8.29 15.33
C ASP A 273 -6.73 -6.91 15.80
N VAL A 274 -7.94 -6.80 16.37
CA VAL A 274 -8.39 -5.57 17.06
C VAL A 274 -7.48 -5.15 18.21
N ARG A 275 -6.75 -6.11 18.81
CA ARG A 275 -5.75 -5.85 19.84
C ARG A 275 -4.52 -5.09 19.32
N PHE A 276 -4.42 -4.86 18.01
CA PHE A 276 -3.46 -3.90 17.48
C PHE A 276 -3.64 -2.51 18.12
N ALA A 277 -4.89 -2.12 18.42
CA ALA A 277 -5.18 -0.87 19.11
C ALA A 277 -4.53 -0.83 20.52
N GLU A 278 -4.49 -1.96 21.23
CA GLU A 278 -3.81 -2.08 22.52
C GLU A 278 -2.28 -1.91 22.37
N ALA A 279 -1.68 -2.52 21.34
CA ALA A 279 -0.26 -2.35 21.04
C ALA A 279 0.08 -0.90 20.66
N LEU A 280 -0.79 -0.24 19.89
CA LEU A 280 -0.61 1.16 19.51
C LEU A 280 -0.76 2.10 20.72
N ALA A 281 -1.65 1.79 21.66
CA ALA A 281 -1.75 2.47 22.94
C ALA A 281 -0.49 2.26 23.81
N GLN A 282 0.16 1.10 23.77
CA GLN A 282 1.47 0.88 24.43
C GLN A 282 2.58 1.74 23.81
N MET A 283 2.51 2.03 22.51
CA MET A 283 3.38 3.03 21.86
C MET A 283 3.01 4.48 22.24
N GLY A 284 1.90 4.69 22.95
CA GLY A 284 1.45 5.98 23.46
C GLY A 284 0.26 6.59 22.73
N ALA A 285 -0.20 6.01 21.63
CA ALA A 285 -1.35 6.56 20.88
C ALA A 285 -2.61 6.65 21.75
N VAL A 286 -3.42 7.68 21.50
CA VAL A 286 -4.73 7.83 22.12
C VAL A 286 -5.73 7.01 21.32
N ILE A 287 -6.36 6.04 21.98
CA ILE A 287 -7.30 5.11 21.36
C ILE A 287 -8.68 5.26 21.99
N GLU A 288 -9.68 5.43 21.14
CA GLU A 288 -11.08 5.30 21.51
C GLU A 288 -11.73 4.16 20.72
N MET A 289 -12.68 3.45 21.34
CA MET A 289 -13.31 2.29 20.71
C MET A 289 -14.81 2.21 21.05
N GLY A 290 -15.64 2.18 20.02
CA GLY A 290 -17.07 1.92 20.10
C GLY A 290 -17.43 0.48 19.72
N ASP A 291 -18.72 0.22 19.52
CA ASP A 291 -19.20 -1.13 19.16
C ASP A 291 -18.76 -1.58 17.76
N ASN A 292 -18.72 -0.65 16.80
CA ASN A 292 -18.40 -0.91 15.39
C ASN A 292 -17.38 0.08 14.80
N TRP A 293 -16.61 0.75 15.66
CA TRP A 293 -15.51 1.61 15.22
C TRP A 293 -14.36 1.62 16.23
N ILE A 294 -13.15 1.92 15.73
CA ILE A 294 -11.94 2.20 16.51
C ILE A 294 -11.34 3.51 15.98
N GLU A 295 -10.91 4.40 16.86
CA GLU A 295 -10.28 5.68 16.52
C GLU A 295 -8.90 5.78 17.15
N ALA A 296 -7.94 6.28 16.36
CA ALA A 296 -6.57 6.50 16.84
C ALA A 296 -6.11 7.93 16.58
N GLN A 297 -5.37 8.46 17.54
CA GLN A 297 -4.75 9.77 17.48
C GLN A 297 -3.31 9.72 18.01
N ALA A 298 -2.46 10.58 17.45
CA ALA A 298 -1.07 10.72 17.88
C ALA A 298 -0.96 11.14 19.36
N PRO A 299 0.02 10.61 20.11
CA PRO A 299 0.38 11.13 21.44
C PRO A 299 0.94 12.55 21.38
N GLN A 300 0.87 13.28 22.50
CA GLN A 300 1.53 14.58 22.63
C GLN A 300 3.07 14.48 22.58
N ASP A 301 3.65 13.44 23.17
CA ASP A 301 5.11 13.28 23.32
C ASP A 301 5.77 12.44 22.21
N GLY A 302 5.04 12.13 21.13
CA GLY A 302 5.49 11.21 20.09
C GLY A 302 5.38 9.73 20.47
N LEU A 303 5.48 8.85 19.47
CA LEU A 303 5.36 7.41 19.66
C LEU A 303 6.61 6.82 20.34
N LYS A 304 6.42 5.80 21.16
CA LYS A 304 7.50 5.09 21.87
C LYS A 304 7.70 3.71 21.26
N GLY A 305 8.95 3.25 21.26
CA GLY A 305 9.27 1.87 20.88
C GLY A 305 8.75 0.88 21.92
N ILE A 306 8.41 -0.33 21.49
CA ILE A 306 7.85 -1.39 22.36
C ILE A 306 8.49 -2.74 22.07
N SER A 307 8.46 -3.66 23.04
CA SER A 307 8.75 -5.09 22.81
C SER A 307 7.46 -5.89 22.97
N LEU A 308 7.04 -6.61 21.94
CA LEU A 308 5.74 -7.27 21.89
C LEU A 308 5.82 -8.71 21.38
N ASP A 309 5.15 -9.61 22.09
CA ASP A 309 4.77 -10.93 21.59
C ASP A 309 3.55 -10.79 20.65
N CYS A 310 3.75 -11.13 19.38
CA CYS A 310 2.76 -10.90 18.33
C CYS A 310 1.80 -12.07 18.09
N ASN A 311 1.80 -13.12 18.94
CA ASN A 311 0.92 -14.29 18.76
C ASN A 311 -0.57 -13.95 18.66
N HIS A 312 -0.99 -12.85 19.30
CA HIS A 312 -2.38 -12.39 19.35
C HIS A 312 -2.79 -11.47 18.19
N ILE A 313 -1.81 -10.92 17.46
CA ILE A 313 -2.04 -10.01 16.33
C ILE A 313 -1.09 -10.34 15.16
N PRO A 314 -1.00 -11.63 14.76
CA PRO A 314 0.11 -12.11 13.94
C PRO A 314 0.18 -11.38 12.60
N ASP A 315 -0.95 -10.98 12.02
CA ASP A 315 -0.97 -10.30 10.73
C ASP A 315 -0.87 -8.76 10.89
N ALA A 316 -1.60 -8.16 11.83
CA ALA A 316 -1.54 -6.73 12.12
C ALA A 316 -0.18 -6.25 12.68
N ALA A 317 0.62 -7.15 13.28
CA ALA A 317 1.93 -6.81 13.81
C ALA A 317 2.91 -6.27 12.75
N MET A 318 2.74 -6.59 11.46
CA MET A 318 3.56 -6.02 10.38
C MET A 318 3.47 -4.49 10.35
N THR A 319 2.30 -3.94 10.68
CA THR A 319 2.08 -2.49 10.73
C THR A 319 2.88 -1.83 11.84
N LEU A 320 3.14 -2.52 12.97
CA LEU A 320 3.99 -2.00 14.04
C LEU A 320 5.44 -1.83 13.57
N ALA A 321 5.94 -2.72 12.71
CA ALA A 321 7.31 -2.65 12.21
C ALA A 321 7.57 -1.41 11.35
N THR A 322 6.59 -0.95 10.54
CA THR A 322 6.72 0.35 9.83
C THR A 322 6.37 1.54 10.72
N THR A 323 5.46 1.39 11.67
CA THR A 323 5.17 2.43 12.68
C THR A 323 6.41 2.75 13.53
N ALA A 324 7.27 1.75 13.78
CA ALA A 324 8.52 1.91 14.52
C ALA A 324 9.48 2.94 13.92
N LEU A 325 9.40 3.24 12.61
CA LEU A 325 10.18 4.30 11.97
C LEU A 325 9.91 5.69 12.58
N PHE A 326 8.74 5.88 13.18
CA PHE A 326 8.28 7.14 13.77
C PHE A 326 8.31 7.14 15.30
N ALA A 327 8.85 6.08 15.92
CA ALA A 327 8.99 5.98 17.36
C ALA A 327 10.30 6.62 17.85
N CYS A 328 10.35 7.06 19.12
CA CYS A 328 11.55 7.59 19.74
C CYS A 328 12.54 6.49 20.23
N GLY A 329 12.19 5.21 20.10
CA GLY A 329 12.99 4.07 20.56
C GLY A 329 12.75 2.82 19.72
N PRO A 330 13.60 1.78 19.87
CA PRO A 330 13.51 0.57 19.07
C PRO A 330 12.22 -0.21 19.36
N THR A 331 11.71 -0.89 18.34
CA THR A 331 10.55 -1.79 18.47
C THR A 331 10.98 -3.22 18.16
N THR A 332 10.68 -4.16 19.05
CA THR A 332 10.97 -5.58 18.88
C THR A 332 9.67 -6.36 18.82
N LEU A 333 9.48 -7.14 17.76
CA LEU A 333 8.32 -7.98 17.55
C LEU A 333 8.79 -9.44 17.55
N THR A 334 8.26 -10.26 18.45
CA THR A 334 8.64 -11.68 18.60
C THR A 334 7.44 -12.59 18.33
N ASN A 335 7.69 -13.91 18.27
CA ASN A 335 6.68 -14.93 17.97
C ASN A 335 5.99 -14.74 16.62
N ILE A 336 6.78 -14.32 15.62
CA ILE A 336 6.33 -14.09 14.25
C ILE A 336 6.86 -15.13 13.26
N ALA A 337 7.35 -16.30 13.70
CA ALA A 337 7.90 -17.34 12.82
C ALA A 337 6.98 -17.69 11.63
N SER A 338 5.66 -17.67 11.85
CA SER A 338 4.67 -17.95 10.82
C SER A 338 4.73 -17.01 9.61
N TRP A 339 5.33 -15.81 9.71
CA TRP A 339 5.53 -14.85 8.62
C TRP A 339 6.35 -15.39 7.47
N ARG A 340 7.25 -16.35 7.73
CA ARG A 340 8.16 -16.91 6.72
C ARG A 340 7.45 -17.77 5.67
N VAL A 341 6.32 -18.36 6.03
CA VAL A 341 5.58 -19.34 5.21
C VAL A 341 4.24 -18.80 4.68
N LYS A 342 4.06 -17.47 4.68
CA LYS A 342 2.86 -16.80 4.16
C LYS A 342 2.99 -16.56 2.64
N GLU A 343 2.36 -15.51 2.14
CA GLU A 343 2.44 -15.08 0.74
C GLU A 343 3.90 -14.94 0.25
N THR A 344 4.74 -14.28 1.04
CA THR A 344 6.21 -14.23 0.90
C THR A 344 6.88 -14.56 2.24
N ASP A 345 8.22 -14.63 2.30
CA ASP A 345 8.90 -14.56 3.60
C ASP A 345 8.85 -13.10 4.09
N ARG A 346 7.81 -12.81 4.87
CA ARG A 346 7.51 -11.43 5.32
C ARG A 346 8.57 -10.88 6.26
N ILE A 347 9.30 -11.70 7.01
CA ILE A 347 10.39 -11.21 7.87
C ILE A 347 11.51 -10.66 6.99
N VAL A 348 11.95 -11.45 6.00
CA VAL A 348 13.02 -11.05 5.07
C VAL A 348 12.59 -9.86 4.23
N ALA A 349 11.36 -9.86 3.71
CA ALA A 349 10.82 -8.76 2.92
C ALA A 349 10.75 -7.46 3.74
N MET A 350 10.12 -7.49 4.93
CA MET A 350 10.05 -6.32 5.81
C MET A 350 11.44 -5.78 6.16
N ALA A 351 12.38 -6.66 6.53
CA ALA A 351 13.72 -6.24 6.89
C ALA A 351 14.49 -5.61 5.73
N LYS A 352 14.42 -6.20 4.52
CA LYS A 352 15.05 -5.63 3.33
C LYS A 352 14.47 -4.26 2.99
N GLU A 353 13.15 -4.14 2.96
CA GLU A 353 12.49 -2.91 2.54
C GLU A 353 12.58 -1.79 3.62
N LEU A 354 12.61 -2.12 4.92
CA LEU A 354 12.90 -1.17 6.00
C LEU A 354 14.34 -0.63 5.92
N ARG A 355 15.31 -1.47 5.58
CA ARG A 355 16.71 -1.03 5.38
C ARG A 355 16.85 -0.05 4.22
N LYS A 356 16.07 -0.19 3.14
CA LYS A 356 16.04 0.80 2.04
C LYS A 356 15.60 2.19 2.52
N LEU A 357 14.78 2.25 3.56
CA LEU A 357 14.34 3.50 4.21
C LEU A 357 15.38 4.08 5.20
N GLY A 358 16.54 3.42 5.35
CA GLY A 358 17.62 3.84 6.25
C GLY A 358 17.53 3.28 7.66
N ALA A 359 16.57 2.39 7.95
CA ALA A 359 16.45 1.78 9.27
C ALA A 359 17.51 0.70 9.50
N GLU A 360 18.05 0.68 10.72
CA GLU A 360 18.78 -0.48 11.21
C GLU A 360 17.76 -1.53 11.65
N VAL A 361 17.92 -2.74 11.11
CA VAL A 361 17.01 -3.86 11.35
C VAL A 361 17.83 -5.09 11.70
N GLU A 362 17.43 -5.75 12.78
CA GLU A 362 17.88 -7.10 13.13
C GLU A 362 16.70 -8.06 13.00
N GLU A 363 16.89 -9.19 12.33
CA GLU A 363 15.88 -10.23 12.19
C GLU A 363 16.43 -11.60 12.51
N GLY A 364 15.61 -12.43 13.13
CA GLY A 364 15.90 -13.83 13.40
C GLY A 364 14.79 -14.74 12.89
N GLN A 365 14.79 -15.99 13.34
CA GLN A 365 13.83 -16.99 12.86
C GLN A 365 12.37 -16.58 13.12
N ASP A 366 12.12 -15.91 14.23
CA ASP A 366 10.79 -15.61 14.78
C ASP A 366 10.67 -14.21 15.37
N PHE A 367 11.60 -13.31 15.05
CA PHE A 367 11.58 -11.91 15.51
C PHE A 367 12.10 -10.92 14.46
N ILE A 368 11.70 -9.66 14.64
CA ILE A 368 12.28 -8.50 13.98
C ILE A 368 12.41 -7.35 14.98
N LEU A 369 13.57 -6.68 14.98
CA LEU A 369 13.85 -5.47 15.74
C LEU A 369 14.10 -4.33 14.75
N VAL A 370 13.36 -3.25 14.91
CA VAL A 370 13.47 -2.06 14.06
C VAL A 370 13.89 -0.88 14.92
N SER A 371 15.07 -0.32 14.63
CA SER A 371 15.55 0.90 15.27
C SER A 371 15.01 2.14 14.55
N PRO A 372 14.68 3.21 15.28
CA PRO A 372 14.16 4.43 14.68
C PRO A 372 15.24 5.15 13.86
N VAL A 373 14.80 5.92 12.86
CA VAL A 373 15.68 6.67 11.96
C VAL A 373 15.59 8.17 12.20
N LYS A 374 16.70 8.89 12.05
CA LYS A 374 16.69 10.36 12.12
C LYS A 374 15.97 10.99 10.92
N ALA A 375 16.11 10.37 9.75
CA ALA A 375 15.46 10.77 8.52
C ALA A 375 15.16 9.51 7.70
N ILE A 376 13.91 9.38 7.25
CA ILE A 376 13.47 8.27 6.40
C ILE A 376 13.97 8.54 4.98
N ALA A 377 14.75 7.62 4.43
CA ALA A 377 15.25 7.70 3.06
C ALA A 377 14.15 7.33 2.04
N SER A 378 14.26 7.83 0.82
CA SER A 378 13.40 7.42 -0.30
C SER A 378 14.20 6.66 -1.36
N PRO A 379 14.10 5.32 -1.40
CA PRO A 379 14.79 4.53 -2.40
C PRO A 379 14.25 4.83 -3.81
N PRO A 380 15.09 5.22 -4.79
CA PRO A 380 14.65 5.48 -6.16
C PRO A 380 14.10 4.23 -6.87
N GLU A 381 14.55 3.03 -6.48
CA GLU A 381 14.01 1.75 -6.93
C GLU A 381 12.63 1.42 -6.35
N GLY A 382 12.21 2.15 -5.31
CA GLY A 382 10.95 1.93 -4.61
C GLY A 382 10.94 0.73 -3.66
N ILE A 383 9.76 0.48 -3.11
CA ILE A 383 9.48 -0.65 -2.25
C ILE A 383 8.91 -1.80 -3.07
N ASP A 384 9.58 -2.95 -2.99
CA ASP A 384 9.13 -4.18 -3.64
C ASP A 384 8.04 -4.84 -2.78
N THR A 385 6.90 -5.16 -3.38
CA THR A 385 5.75 -5.71 -2.62
C THR A 385 5.73 -7.22 -2.55
N TYR A 386 6.49 -7.92 -3.40
CA TYR A 386 6.56 -9.38 -3.45
C TYR A 386 5.21 -10.06 -3.70
N ASP A 387 4.29 -9.38 -4.40
CA ASP A 387 2.88 -9.79 -4.53
C ASP A 387 2.17 -9.99 -3.17
N ASP A 388 2.64 -9.28 -2.13
CA ASP A 388 2.08 -9.29 -0.79
C ASP A 388 1.47 -7.93 -0.45
N HIS A 389 0.13 -7.87 -0.55
CA HIS A 389 -0.71 -6.75 -0.13
C HIS A 389 -0.28 -6.10 1.20
N ARG A 390 0.15 -6.89 2.19
CA ARG A 390 0.53 -6.34 3.50
C ARG A 390 1.79 -5.51 3.44
N ILE A 391 2.76 -5.87 2.60
CA ILE A 391 3.99 -5.09 2.40
C ILE A 391 3.61 -3.72 1.82
N ALA A 392 2.82 -3.70 0.72
CA ALA A 392 2.37 -2.45 0.09
C ALA A 392 1.68 -1.51 1.09
N MET A 393 0.71 -2.01 1.87
CA MET A 393 -0.04 -1.22 2.83
C MET A 393 0.81 -0.78 4.03
N CYS A 394 1.66 -1.65 4.59
CA CYS A 394 2.56 -1.28 5.70
C CYS A 394 3.51 -0.15 5.30
N PHE A 395 4.14 -0.26 4.13
CA PHE A 395 5.13 0.72 3.67
C PHE A 395 4.51 2.02 3.18
N SER A 396 3.21 2.03 2.82
CA SER A 396 2.52 3.30 2.56
C SER A 396 2.57 4.27 3.75
N LEU A 397 2.72 3.77 4.99
CA LEU A 397 2.86 4.61 6.20
C LEU A 397 4.17 5.41 6.23
N ALA A 398 5.24 4.91 5.58
CA ALA A 398 6.52 5.62 5.52
C ALA A 398 6.42 6.95 4.74
N THR A 399 5.31 7.19 4.06
CA THR A 399 5.04 8.44 3.34
C THR A 399 4.95 9.66 4.27
N PHE A 400 4.74 9.50 5.58
CA PHE A 400 4.90 10.62 6.53
C PHE A 400 6.35 11.12 6.66
N GLY A 401 7.33 10.31 6.27
CA GLY A 401 8.75 10.69 6.29
C GLY A 401 9.27 11.24 4.97
N THR A 402 8.76 10.74 3.84
CA THR A 402 9.27 11.06 2.51
C THR A 402 8.27 10.66 1.41
N ALA A 403 8.42 11.20 0.18
CA ALA A 403 7.74 10.60 -0.97
C ALA A 403 8.24 9.15 -1.16
N LEU A 404 7.37 8.25 -1.64
CA LEU A 404 7.71 6.84 -1.75
C LEU A 404 7.10 6.20 -2.98
N ARG A 405 7.88 5.39 -3.68
CA ARG A 405 7.40 4.53 -4.77
C ARG A 405 7.04 3.14 -4.23
N ILE A 406 5.83 2.67 -4.53
CA ILE A 406 5.39 1.29 -4.25
C ILE A 406 5.29 0.53 -5.58
N ASN A 407 6.06 -0.55 -5.72
CA ASN A 407 6.04 -1.41 -6.91
C ASN A 407 4.88 -2.40 -6.85
N ASP A 408 4.22 -2.67 -7.98
CA ASP A 408 3.05 -3.56 -8.08
C ASP A 408 1.93 -3.25 -7.04
N PRO A 409 1.47 -1.99 -6.96
CA PRO A 409 0.54 -1.53 -5.91
C PRO A 409 -0.81 -2.26 -5.94
N LYS A 410 -1.21 -2.83 -7.08
CA LYS A 410 -2.48 -3.56 -7.25
C LYS A 410 -2.57 -4.85 -6.43
N CYS A 411 -1.46 -5.36 -5.88
CA CYS A 411 -1.48 -6.53 -5.01
C CYS A 411 -2.40 -6.34 -3.78
N VAL A 412 -2.69 -5.09 -3.37
CA VAL A 412 -3.67 -4.77 -2.31
C VAL A 412 -5.07 -5.32 -2.57
N GLY A 413 -5.43 -5.59 -3.84
CA GLY A 413 -6.71 -6.19 -4.25
C GLY A 413 -7.05 -7.52 -3.56
N LYS A 414 -6.06 -8.20 -2.97
CA LYS A 414 -6.29 -9.42 -2.20
C LYS A 414 -7.16 -9.22 -0.96
N THR A 415 -7.08 -8.04 -0.33
CA THR A 415 -7.86 -7.74 0.90
C THR A 415 -8.50 -6.36 0.92
N PHE A 416 -7.99 -5.39 0.14
CA PHE A 416 -8.47 -4.02 0.17
C PHE A 416 -8.26 -3.33 -1.20
N PRO A 417 -9.11 -3.64 -2.20
CA PRO A 417 -8.92 -3.17 -3.59
C PRO A 417 -8.80 -1.66 -3.77
N ASP A 418 -9.56 -0.87 -3.02
CA ASP A 418 -9.57 0.59 -3.05
C ASP A 418 -8.67 1.23 -1.97
N TYR A 419 -7.68 0.48 -1.43
CA TYR A 419 -6.85 0.93 -0.31
C TYR A 419 -6.22 2.32 -0.50
N PHE A 420 -5.55 2.56 -1.63
CA PHE A 420 -4.87 3.83 -1.88
C PHE A 420 -5.85 4.99 -2.11
N GLU A 421 -7.04 4.69 -2.62
CA GLU A 421 -8.12 5.68 -2.73
C GLU A 421 -8.60 6.07 -1.33
N ARG A 422 -8.85 5.10 -0.45
CA ARG A 422 -9.22 5.34 0.96
C ARG A 422 -8.13 6.07 1.73
N LEU A 423 -6.86 5.69 1.55
CA LEU A 423 -5.71 6.37 2.11
C LEU A 423 -5.74 7.87 1.76
N ALA A 424 -5.98 8.20 0.49
CA ALA A 424 -6.06 9.59 0.05
C ALA A 424 -7.22 10.37 0.69
N THR A 425 -8.35 9.72 1.02
CA THR A 425 -9.50 10.41 1.64
C THR A 425 -9.30 10.82 3.10
N VAL A 426 -8.30 10.26 3.78
CA VAL A 426 -8.02 10.56 5.20
C VAL A 426 -6.63 11.12 5.42
N THR A 427 -5.91 11.47 4.35
CA THR A 427 -4.55 12.01 4.42
C THR A 427 -4.44 13.31 3.65
N THR A 428 -3.66 14.25 4.18
CA THR A 428 -3.33 15.49 3.49
C THR A 428 -1.86 15.46 3.13
N PRO A 429 -1.49 15.55 1.84
CA PRO A 429 -0.09 15.56 1.45
C PRO A 429 0.53 16.94 1.73
N VAL A 430 1.85 16.99 1.85
CA VAL A 430 2.60 18.25 2.04
C VAL A 430 2.21 19.28 0.97
N PRO A 431 1.86 20.53 1.27
CA PRO A 431 1.31 21.43 0.27
C PRO A 431 2.35 21.87 -0.78
N VAL A 432 1.88 22.11 -2.01
CA VAL A 432 2.70 22.58 -3.14
C VAL A 432 2.04 23.80 -3.80
N ILE A 433 2.85 24.82 -4.07
CA ILE A 433 2.55 25.89 -5.03
C ILE A 433 3.38 25.64 -6.28
N ALA A 434 2.72 25.44 -7.41
CA ALA A 434 3.36 25.23 -8.71
C ALA A 434 3.29 26.52 -9.54
N ILE A 435 4.45 27.03 -9.97
CA ILE A 435 4.54 28.24 -10.80
C ILE A 435 5.16 27.87 -12.15
N ASP A 436 4.29 27.74 -13.14
CA ASP A 436 4.67 27.45 -14.51
C ASP A 436 4.80 28.73 -15.34
N GLY A 437 5.66 28.72 -16.35
CA GLY A 437 5.74 29.84 -17.28
C GLY A 437 6.98 29.83 -18.16
N PRO A 438 6.99 30.70 -19.20
CA PRO A 438 8.09 30.77 -20.14
C PRO A 438 9.40 31.22 -19.47
N SER A 439 10.51 31.09 -20.19
CA SER A 439 11.79 31.62 -19.73
C SER A 439 11.76 33.15 -19.65
N ALA A 440 12.52 33.71 -18.71
CA ALA A 440 12.63 35.16 -18.44
C ALA A 440 11.33 35.87 -18.01
N SER A 441 10.26 35.14 -17.66
CA SER A 441 9.02 35.75 -17.13
C SER A 441 9.16 36.33 -15.71
N GLY A 442 10.22 35.94 -14.97
CA GLY A 442 10.41 36.31 -13.56
C GLY A 442 9.95 35.24 -12.57
N LYS A 443 9.47 34.08 -13.06
CA LYS A 443 8.95 32.99 -12.22
C LYS A 443 9.90 32.51 -11.12
N GLY A 444 11.17 32.26 -11.41
CA GLY A 444 12.13 31.79 -10.40
C GLY A 444 12.32 32.81 -9.28
N THR A 445 12.37 34.11 -9.60
CA THR A 445 12.46 35.18 -8.60
C THR A 445 11.19 35.26 -7.74
N VAL A 446 10.01 35.17 -8.35
CA VAL A 446 8.73 35.18 -7.62
C VAL A 446 8.61 33.93 -6.75
N ALA A 447 8.90 32.74 -7.28
CA ALA A 447 8.85 31.47 -6.57
C ALA A 447 9.77 31.43 -5.35
N ALA A 448 11.02 31.85 -5.51
CA ALA A 448 11.97 31.92 -4.40
C ALA A 448 11.51 32.87 -3.29
N ARG A 449 10.94 34.04 -3.64
CA ARG A 449 10.40 35.00 -2.66
C ARG A 449 9.13 34.49 -1.97
N VAL A 450 8.24 33.82 -2.71
CA VAL A 450 7.05 33.17 -2.13
C VAL A 450 7.46 32.06 -1.17
N ALA A 451 8.43 31.22 -1.54
CA ALA A 451 8.98 30.17 -0.67
C ALA A 451 9.55 30.77 0.62
N ALA A 452 10.38 31.81 0.49
CA ALA A 452 10.97 32.51 1.63
C ALA A 452 9.90 33.14 2.54
N ALA A 453 8.86 33.77 1.96
CA ALA A 453 7.77 34.37 2.72
C ALA A 453 6.93 33.34 3.51
N LEU A 454 6.82 32.12 3.00
CA LEU A 454 6.09 31.02 3.65
C LEU A 454 6.97 30.14 4.56
N GLY A 455 8.30 30.27 4.49
CA GLY A 455 9.24 29.33 5.10
C GLY A 455 9.20 27.94 4.46
N TRP A 456 8.81 27.86 3.18
CA TRP A 456 8.69 26.62 2.42
C TRP A 456 9.97 26.30 1.65
N HIS A 457 10.10 25.04 1.23
CA HIS A 457 11.18 24.63 0.34
C HIS A 457 10.98 25.23 -1.06
N TYR A 458 12.08 25.42 -1.79
CA TYR A 458 12.07 25.94 -3.15
C TYR A 458 12.70 24.93 -4.11
N LEU A 459 12.07 24.73 -5.27
CA LEU A 459 12.60 23.92 -6.38
C LEU A 459 12.65 24.76 -7.66
N ASP A 460 13.86 25.06 -8.15
CA ASP A 460 14.11 25.45 -9.55
C ASP A 460 14.19 24.17 -10.38
N SER A 461 13.07 23.75 -10.98
CA SER A 461 13.08 22.54 -11.82
C SER A 461 13.95 22.73 -13.06
N GLY A 462 14.14 23.96 -13.53
CA GLY A 462 15.03 24.25 -14.65
C GLY A 462 16.49 23.98 -14.31
N ALA A 463 16.90 24.13 -13.04
CA ALA A 463 18.25 23.82 -12.59
C ALA A 463 18.56 22.32 -12.72
N LEU A 464 17.59 21.44 -12.43
CA LEU A 464 17.76 19.99 -12.59
C LEU A 464 18.12 19.62 -14.04
N TYR A 465 17.39 20.16 -15.03
CA TYR A 465 17.73 19.90 -16.44
C TYR A 465 19.09 20.49 -16.85
N ARG A 466 19.50 21.65 -16.29
CA ARG A 466 20.83 22.22 -16.55
C ARG A 466 21.94 21.38 -15.91
N LEU A 467 21.70 20.82 -14.72
CA LEU A 467 22.59 19.87 -14.06
C LEU A 467 22.72 18.58 -14.85
N THR A 468 21.62 18.03 -15.37
CA THR A 468 21.64 16.87 -16.26
C THR A 468 22.44 17.15 -17.53
N ALA A 469 22.27 18.33 -18.15
CA ALA A 469 23.04 18.71 -19.32
C ALA A 469 24.55 18.84 -19.01
N LEU A 470 24.90 19.43 -17.86
CA LEU A 470 26.29 19.54 -17.40
C LEU A 470 26.89 18.15 -17.13
N ALA A 471 26.16 17.28 -16.45
CA ALA A 471 26.60 15.92 -16.14
C ALA A 471 26.79 15.08 -17.41
N ALA A 472 25.85 15.16 -18.37
CA ALA A 472 25.97 14.51 -19.66
C ALA A 472 27.20 14.99 -20.43
N LYS A 473 27.45 16.31 -20.45
CA LYS A 473 28.65 16.89 -21.07
C LYS A 473 29.93 16.38 -20.41
N ARG A 474 29.99 16.34 -19.07
CA ARG A 474 31.14 15.79 -18.31
C ARG A 474 31.36 14.30 -18.59
N ALA A 475 30.30 13.55 -18.82
CA ALA A 475 30.34 12.13 -19.17
C ALA A 475 30.60 11.86 -20.66
N GLY A 476 30.71 12.89 -21.51
CA GLY A 476 30.88 12.73 -22.95
C GLY A 476 29.63 12.22 -23.68
N VAL A 477 28.46 12.32 -23.06
CA VAL A 477 27.16 11.92 -23.63
C VAL A 477 26.55 13.09 -24.39
N ALA A 478 26.20 12.88 -25.65
CA ALA A 478 25.55 13.90 -26.46
C ALA A 478 24.13 14.19 -25.95
N TRP A 479 23.70 15.46 -25.96
CA TRP A 479 22.40 15.85 -25.40
C TRP A 479 21.17 15.37 -26.17
N ASP A 480 21.37 14.80 -27.35
CA ASP A 480 20.35 14.14 -28.17
C ASP A 480 20.35 12.60 -28.02
N ASP A 481 21.32 12.04 -27.28
CA ASP A 481 21.32 10.63 -26.87
C ASP A 481 20.35 10.43 -25.69
N GLU A 482 19.08 10.17 -26.00
CA GLU A 482 18.03 9.99 -25.00
C GLU A 482 18.35 8.91 -23.97
N ALA A 483 18.84 7.75 -24.40
CA ALA A 483 19.15 6.64 -23.50
C ALA A 483 20.33 6.98 -22.59
N GLY A 484 21.40 7.55 -23.16
CA GLY A 484 22.58 7.97 -22.39
C GLY A 484 22.26 9.06 -21.38
N VAL A 485 21.51 10.09 -21.78
CA VAL A 485 21.14 11.20 -20.90
C VAL A 485 20.17 10.74 -19.81
N ALA A 486 19.24 9.83 -20.11
CA ALA A 486 18.34 9.27 -19.11
C ALA A 486 19.09 8.47 -18.03
N ALA A 487 20.12 7.71 -18.41
CA ALA A 487 20.98 6.99 -17.47
C ALA A 487 21.76 7.96 -16.54
N VAL A 488 22.25 9.08 -17.10
CA VAL A 488 22.88 10.16 -16.31
C VAL A 488 21.86 10.81 -15.36
N ALA A 489 20.64 11.08 -15.82
CA ALA A 489 19.59 11.69 -15.00
C ALA A 489 19.17 10.79 -13.82
N ALA A 490 19.09 9.48 -14.03
CA ALA A 490 18.70 8.50 -13.01
C ALA A 490 19.69 8.43 -11.83
N THR A 491 20.97 8.71 -12.07
CA THR A 491 22.05 8.63 -11.08
C THR A 491 22.59 10.00 -10.65
N LEU A 492 21.87 11.07 -11.01
CA LEU A 492 22.33 12.45 -10.83
C LEU A 492 22.50 12.80 -9.34
N ASP A 493 23.73 12.89 -8.85
CA ASP A 493 24.01 13.25 -7.45
C ASP A 493 23.98 14.77 -7.26
N VAL A 494 22.85 15.30 -6.79
CA VAL A 494 22.60 16.74 -6.63
C VAL A 494 22.16 17.08 -5.23
N VAL A 495 22.79 18.11 -4.66
CA VAL A 495 22.41 18.73 -3.39
C VAL A 495 22.12 20.21 -3.62
N PHE A 496 20.97 20.67 -3.13
CA PHE A 496 20.59 22.09 -3.08
C PHE A 496 20.61 22.56 -1.63
N GLU A 497 21.54 23.45 -1.28
CA GLU A 497 21.70 24.01 0.06
C GLU A 497 21.70 25.55 -0.03
N GLY A 498 20.53 26.16 0.18
CA GLY A 498 20.36 27.61 0.01
C GLY A 498 20.65 28.02 -1.44
N GLU A 499 21.67 28.86 -1.63
CA GLU A 499 22.12 29.30 -2.96
C GLU A 499 23.19 28.37 -3.59
N SER A 500 23.77 27.46 -2.79
CA SER A 500 24.79 26.50 -3.23
C SER A 500 24.13 25.32 -3.93
N ILE A 501 24.59 25.03 -5.14
CA ILE A 501 24.15 23.89 -5.96
C ILE A 501 25.36 23.01 -6.20
N ARG A 502 25.31 21.77 -5.72
CA ARG A 502 26.41 20.80 -5.86
C ARG A 502 26.02 19.65 -6.78
N LEU A 503 26.98 19.20 -7.58
CA LEU A 503 26.89 18.02 -8.44
C LEU A 503 28.08 17.11 -8.13
N ALA A 504 27.82 15.89 -7.66
CA ALA A 504 28.86 14.96 -7.19
C ALA A 504 29.83 15.60 -6.17
N GLY A 505 29.28 16.38 -5.24
CA GLY A 505 30.03 17.09 -4.19
C GLY A 505 30.68 18.42 -4.62
N GLU A 506 30.77 18.73 -5.92
CA GLU A 506 31.36 19.97 -6.44
C GLU A 506 30.34 21.09 -6.57
N GLU A 507 30.70 22.32 -6.19
CA GLU A 507 29.84 23.49 -6.39
C GLU A 507 29.81 23.91 -7.87
N VAL A 508 28.63 23.85 -8.48
CA VAL A 508 28.41 24.05 -9.92
C VAL A 508 27.39 25.15 -10.24
N GLY A 509 27.01 25.95 -9.24
CA GLY A 509 25.97 26.99 -9.39
C GLY A 509 26.19 27.93 -10.57
N ASP A 510 27.41 28.39 -10.79
CA ASP A 510 27.74 29.27 -11.92
C ASP A 510 27.88 28.50 -13.23
N ALA A 511 28.43 27.29 -13.19
CA ALA A 511 28.58 26.44 -14.38
C ALA A 511 27.23 26.13 -15.04
N ILE A 512 26.19 25.87 -14.23
CA ILE A 512 24.84 25.58 -14.74
C ILE A 512 24.07 26.83 -15.19
N ARG A 513 24.58 28.05 -14.96
CA ARG A 513 23.92 29.31 -15.34
C ARG A 513 24.41 29.85 -16.70
N THR A 514 25.30 29.13 -17.37
CA THR A 514 25.80 29.50 -18.70
C THR A 514 24.73 29.36 -19.79
N GLU A 515 24.89 30.12 -20.88
CA GLU A 515 24.08 30.01 -22.10
C GLU A 515 24.12 28.59 -22.67
N GLU A 516 25.32 27.99 -22.69
CA GLU A 516 25.55 26.63 -23.15
C GLU A 516 24.70 25.61 -22.36
N MET A 517 24.74 25.64 -21.02
CA MET A 517 23.93 24.72 -20.19
C MET A 517 22.43 25.02 -20.30
N SER A 518 22.04 26.27 -20.54
CA SER A 518 20.65 26.64 -20.79
C SER A 518 20.12 26.05 -22.11
N SER A 519 20.95 26.03 -23.15
CA SER A 519 20.66 25.37 -24.43
C SER A 519 20.61 23.85 -24.27
N GLY A 520 21.58 23.26 -23.56
CA GLY A 520 21.59 21.84 -23.23
C GLY A 520 20.35 21.39 -22.47
N ALA A 521 19.95 22.14 -21.43
CA ALA A 521 18.71 21.89 -20.69
C ALA A 521 17.47 21.89 -21.59
N SER A 522 17.42 22.75 -22.60
CA SER A 522 16.31 22.78 -23.55
C SER A 522 16.23 21.52 -24.40
N LYS A 523 17.37 20.95 -24.81
CA LYS A 523 17.44 19.71 -25.59
C LYS A 523 17.07 18.50 -24.72
N VAL A 524 17.73 18.34 -23.57
CA VAL A 524 17.49 17.19 -22.68
C VAL A 524 16.07 17.18 -22.12
N ALA A 525 15.47 18.35 -21.84
CA ALA A 525 14.10 18.41 -21.33
C ALA A 525 13.02 18.04 -22.36
N ALA A 526 13.38 17.95 -23.64
CA ALA A 526 12.49 17.49 -24.71
C ALA A 526 12.47 15.96 -24.85
N LEU A 527 13.37 15.24 -24.17
CA LEU A 527 13.52 13.79 -24.27
C LEU A 527 12.63 13.07 -23.23
N PRO A 528 11.64 12.27 -23.65
CA PRO A 528 10.71 11.59 -22.75
C PRO A 528 11.39 10.78 -21.62
N ALA A 529 12.38 9.94 -21.93
CA ALA A 529 13.03 9.08 -20.94
C ALA A 529 13.78 9.89 -19.86
N VAL A 530 14.34 11.04 -20.23
CA VAL A 530 15.00 11.95 -19.28
C VAL A 530 13.98 12.56 -18.32
N ARG A 531 12.80 12.93 -18.82
CA ARG A 531 11.72 13.47 -17.97
C ARG A 531 11.21 12.41 -17.00
N GLU A 532 11.02 11.18 -17.46
CA GLU A 532 10.62 10.06 -16.60
C GLU A 532 11.65 9.81 -15.48
N ALA A 533 12.95 9.81 -15.82
CA ALA A 533 14.03 9.64 -14.84
C ALA A 533 14.07 10.77 -13.79
N LEU A 534 13.77 12.01 -14.19
CA LEU A 534 13.78 13.17 -13.28
C LEU A 534 12.48 13.34 -12.49
N LEU A 535 11.36 12.77 -12.93
CA LEU A 535 10.03 13.01 -12.34
C LEU A 535 9.99 12.66 -10.84
N PHE A 536 10.45 11.47 -10.49
CA PHE A 536 10.49 11.06 -9.09
C PHE A 536 11.43 11.97 -8.28
N ARG A 537 12.58 12.34 -8.85
CA ARG A 537 13.53 13.25 -8.20
C ARG A 537 12.92 14.63 -7.94
N GLN A 538 12.16 15.18 -8.88
CA GLN A 538 11.43 16.44 -8.68
C GLN A 538 10.43 16.32 -7.52
N ARG A 539 9.72 15.19 -7.42
CA ARG A 539 8.77 14.92 -6.33
C ARG A 539 9.43 14.82 -4.95
N LEU A 540 10.69 14.39 -4.86
CA LEU A 540 11.45 14.35 -3.60
C LEU A 540 11.71 15.73 -2.97
N PHE A 541 11.61 16.82 -3.74
CA PHE A 541 11.72 18.17 -3.18
C PHE A 541 10.50 18.58 -2.37
N ARG A 542 9.37 17.87 -2.52
CA ARG A 542 8.18 18.09 -1.71
C ARG A 542 8.47 17.64 -0.29
N ARG A 543 8.64 18.59 0.62
CA ARG A 543 8.98 18.34 2.03
C ARG A 543 8.20 19.30 2.92
N ALA A 544 7.85 18.87 4.12
CA ALA A 544 7.22 19.76 5.09
C ALA A 544 8.15 20.97 5.40
N PRO A 545 7.62 22.18 5.62
CA PRO A 545 6.18 22.52 5.73
C PRO A 545 5.45 22.71 4.38
N GLY A 546 6.16 22.72 3.25
CA GLY A 546 5.58 22.86 1.92
C GLY A 546 6.66 23.10 0.85
N LEU A 547 6.25 23.13 -0.42
CA LEU A 547 7.12 23.37 -1.57
C LEU A 547 6.57 24.46 -2.48
N VAL A 548 7.42 25.37 -2.93
CA VAL A 548 7.17 26.22 -4.10
C VAL A 548 8.09 25.76 -5.22
N GLY A 549 7.52 25.22 -6.29
CA GLY A 549 8.27 24.74 -7.45
C GLY A 549 8.03 25.63 -8.67
N ASP A 550 9.10 26.07 -9.33
CA ASP A 550 9.00 26.76 -10.61
C ASP A 550 9.53 25.93 -11.78
N GLY A 551 8.84 26.05 -12.91
CA GLY A 551 9.15 25.27 -14.09
C GLY A 551 8.25 25.61 -15.26
N ARG A 552 8.03 24.62 -16.11
CA ARG A 552 7.16 24.74 -17.29
C ARG A 552 5.90 23.90 -17.17
N ASP A 553 5.96 22.87 -16.34
CA ASP A 553 4.93 21.84 -16.19
C ASP A 553 4.84 21.29 -14.75
N MET A 554 5.22 22.11 -13.77
CA MET A 554 5.12 21.81 -12.34
C MET A 554 3.68 21.50 -11.94
N GLY A 555 2.70 22.26 -12.42
CA GLY A 555 1.29 22.09 -12.07
C GLY A 555 0.55 21.11 -12.98
N SER A 556 1.04 20.90 -14.21
CA SER A 556 0.39 20.04 -15.21
C SER A 556 0.90 18.59 -15.20
N VAL A 557 2.15 18.36 -14.79
CA VAL A 557 2.79 17.02 -14.83
C VAL A 557 3.41 16.62 -13.50
N VAL A 558 4.23 17.47 -12.89
CA VAL A 558 5.03 17.07 -11.72
C VAL A 558 4.18 16.93 -10.45
N PHE A 559 3.40 17.97 -10.14
CA PHE A 559 2.54 18.11 -8.96
C PHE A 559 1.11 18.45 -9.40
N GLN A 560 0.45 17.48 -10.03
CA GLN A 560 -0.94 17.63 -10.48
C GLN A 560 -1.91 17.90 -9.32
N ASP A 561 -1.54 17.51 -8.10
CA ASP A 561 -2.28 17.73 -6.87
C ASP A 561 -1.92 19.05 -6.15
N ALA A 562 -1.09 19.92 -6.74
CA ALA A 562 -0.72 21.21 -6.16
C ALA A 562 -1.96 22.04 -5.78
N GLY A 563 -1.97 22.58 -4.57
CA GLY A 563 -3.09 23.36 -4.04
C GLY A 563 -3.25 24.71 -4.73
N THR A 564 -2.16 25.28 -5.23
CA THR A 564 -2.16 26.50 -6.02
C THR A 564 -1.30 26.29 -7.26
N LYS A 565 -1.88 26.55 -8.43
CA LYS A 565 -1.18 26.50 -9.71
C LYS A 565 -1.23 27.89 -10.35
N VAL A 566 -0.08 28.39 -10.77
CA VAL A 566 0.05 29.72 -11.36
C VAL A 566 0.75 29.58 -12.70
N PHE A 567 0.18 30.19 -13.74
CA PHE A 567 0.87 30.39 -15.00
C PHE A 567 1.38 31.84 -15.07
N LEU A 568 2.67 32.03 -14.80
CA LEU A 568 3.32 33.32 -14.72
C LEU A 568 3.97 33.69 -16.06
N THR A 569 3.44 34.71 -16.71
CA THR A 569 3.87 35.19 -18.02
C THR A 569 4.22 36.68 -18.03
N ALA A 570 4.78 37.12 -19.15
CA ALA A 570 4.96 38.52 -19.55
C ALA A 570 5.15 38.56 -21.07
N SER A 571 4.89 39.71 -21.70
CA SER A 571 5.13 39.87 -23.14
C SER A 571 6.59 39.53 -23.48
N VAL A 572 6.81 38.95 -24.66
CA VAL A 572 8.16 38.50 -25.06
C VAL A 572 9.13 39.68 -25.17
N GLU A 573 8.63 40.86 -25.52
CA GLU A 573 9.37 42.12 -25.54
C GLU A 573 9.85 42.53 -24.15
N ILE A 574 8.98 42.44 -23.13
CA ILE A 574 9.34 42.75 -21.74
C ILE A 574 10.33 41.72 -21.19
N ARG A 575 10.15 40.44 -21.54
CA ARG A 575 11.09 39.38 -21.14
C ARG A 575 12.46 39.57 -21.78
N ALA A 576 12.51 39.99 -23.05
CA ALA A 576 13.76 40.32 -23.73
C ALA A 576 14.47 41.51 -23.09
N ASP A 577 13.75 42.60 -22.77
CA ASP A 577 14.31 43.76 -22.06
C ASP A 577 14.85 43.40 -20.66
N ARG A 578 14.10 42.61 -19.88
CA ARG A 578 14.54 42.11 -18.56
C ARG A 578 15.83 41.28 -18.68
N ARG A 579 15.90 40.38 -19.66
CA ARG A 579 17.08 39.54 -19.90
C ARG A 579 18.27 40.37 -20.37
N TYR A 580 18.05 41.34 -21.26
CA TYR A 580 19.07 42.29 -21.70
C TYR A 580 19.68 43.04 -20.51
N LYS A 581 18.85 43.65 -19.67
CA LYS A 581 19.30 44.35 -18.45
C LYS A 581 20.08 43.44 -17.51
N GLN A 582 19.67 42.17 -17.36
CA GLN A 582 20.39 41.19 -16.54
C GLN A 582 21.80 40.88 -17.09
N LEU A 583 21.96 40.77 -18.41
CA LEU A 583 23.25 40.48 -19.04
C LEU A 583 24.21 41.68 -18.93
N ILE A 584 23.71 42.89 -19.19
CA ILE A 584 24.49 44.13 -19.05
C ILE A 584 24.94 44.34 -17.61
N ALA A 585 24.07 44.09 -16.62
CA ALA A 585 24.43 44.17 -15.20
C ALA A 585 25.54 43.18 -14.77
N LYS A 586 25.73 42.10 -15.53
CA LYS A 586 26.81 41.11 -15.33
C LYS A 586 28.06 41.40 -16.15
N GLY A 587 28.12 42.53 -16.86
CA GLY A 587 29.24 42.89 -17.73
C GLY A 587 29.31 42.09 -19.04
N ILE A 588 28.21 41.47 -19.44
CA ILE A 588 28.13 40.70 -20.69
C ILE A 588 27.59 41.60 -21.79
N GLU A 589 28.34 41.76 -22.88
CA GLU A 589 27.84 42.45 -24.07
C GLU A 589 26.66 41.67 -24.67
N ALA A 590 25.55 42.36 -24.88
CA ALA A 590 24.32 41.77 -25.40
C ALA A 590 23.59 42.76 -26.31
N THR A 591 22.75 42.25 -27.21
CA THR A 591 21.87 43.05 -28.08
C THR A 591 20.45 42.53 -27.93
N ILE A 592 19.45 43.41 -27.91
CA ILE A 592 18.06 43.03 -27.63
C ILE A 592 17.43 42.17 -28.73
N SER A 593 17.75 42.41 -30.01
CA SER A 593 17.11 41.70 -31.14
C SER A 593 17.40 40.19 -31.15
N PRO A 594 18.66 39.72 -30.98
CA PRO A 594 18.94 38.29 -30.84
C PRO A 594 18.19 37.65 -29.66
N ILE A 595 18.18 38.31 -28.49
CA ILE A 595 17.48 37.81 -27.30
C ILE A 595 15.98 37.64 -27.56
N LEU A 596 15.37 38.62 -28.24
CA LEU A 596 13.94 38.58 -28.58
C LEU A 596 13.63 37.40 -29.51
N GLN A 597 14.46 37.19 -30.54
CA GLN A 597 14.30 36.08 -31.47
C GLN A 597 14.45 34.74 -30.75
N ASP A 598 15.50 34.58 -29.95
CA ASP A 598 15.76 33.36 -29.18
C ASP A 598 14.61 33.01 -28.24
N LEU A 599 14.02 34.00 -27.56
CA LEU A 599 12.88 33.77 -26.68
C LEU A 599 11.63 33.35 -27.48
N ARG A 600 11.36 33.95 -28.64
CA ARG A 600 10.22 33.56 -29.50
C ARG A 600 10.35 32.13 -30.00
N GLU A 601 11.50 31.79 -30.57
CA GLU A 601 11.76 30.44 -31.09
C GLU A 601 11.70 29.38 -29.97
N ARG A 602 12.17 29.75 -28.78
CA ARG A 602 12.10 28.88 -27.60
C ARG A 602 10.67 28.66 -27.14
N ASP A 603 9.87 29.72 -27.01
CA ASP A 603 8.48 29.60 -26.56
C ASP A 603 7.63 28.79 -27.55
N GLU A 604 7.84 29.01 -28.85
CA GLU A 604 7.20 28.20 -29.89
C GLU A 604 7.55 26.72 -29.74
N ARG A 605 8.85 26.40 -29.68
CA ARG A 605 9.34 25.03 -29.47
C ARG A 605 8.79 24.40 -28.20
N ASP A 606 8.72 25.16 -27.10
CA ASP A 606 8.29 24.68 -25.80
C ASP A 606 6.78 24.46 -25.73
N SER A 607 5.99 25.28 -26.42
CA SER A 607 4.54 25.12 -26.55
C SER A 607 4.13 23.97 -27.49
N GLN A 608 4.94 23.68 -28.51
CA GLN A 608 4.69 22.63 -29.50
C GLN A 608 5.26 21.25 -29.11
N ARG A 609 5.77 21.08 -27.89
CA ARG A 609 6.31 19.78 -27.44
C ARG A 609 5.21 18.74 -27.40
N SER A 610 5.54 17.52 -27.84
CA SER A 610 4.66 16.36 -27.74
C SER A 610 4.43 15.91 -26.29
N VAL A 611 5.39 16.18 -25.39
CA VAL A 611 5.33 15.84 -23.97
C VAL A 611 5.51 17.10 -23.13
N ALA A 612 4.61 17.32 -22.17
CA ALA A 612 4.63 18.44 -21.24
C ALA A 612 4.80 19.82 -21.93
N PRO A 613 3.90 20.19 -22.87
CA PRO A 613 3.97 21.48 -23.54
C PRO A 613 3.82 22.62 -22.54
N LEU A 614 4.51 23.74 -22.81
CA LEU A 614 4.31 24.97 -22.06
C LEU A 614 2.91 25.52 -22.35
N GLN A 615 2.00 25.36 -21.39
CA GLN A 615 0.64 25.88 -21.47
C GLN A 615 0.09 26.16 -20.07
N GLN A 616 -0.85 27.10 -20.00
CA GLN A 616 -1.67 27.30 -18.80
C GLN A 616 -2.61 26.10 -18.65
N SER A 617 -2.57 25.40 -17.51
CA SER A 617 -3.56 24.37 -17.20
C SER A 617 -4.92 25.01 -16.86
N ALA A 618 -6.01 24.28 -17.07
CA ALA A 618 -7.37 24.80 -16.86
C ALA A 618 -7.63 25.27 -15.42
N ASP A 619 -6.89 24.74 -14.46
CA ASP A 619 -6.95 25.03 -13.03
C ASP A 619 -5.83 25.97 -12.55
N ALA A 620 -5.04 26.56 -13.46
CA ALA A 620 -3.98 27.51 -13.12
C ALA A 620 -4.44 28.97 -13.26
N GLU A 621 -4.11 29.77 -12.26
CA GLU A 621 -4.32 31.22 -12.26
C GLU A 621 -3.32 31.91 -13.20
N LEU A 622 -3.80 32.77 -14.10
CA LEU A 622 -2.94 33.53 -15.00
C LEU A 622 -2.37 34.77 -14.30
N LEU A 623 -1.03 34.86 -14.23
CA LEU A 623 -0.32 36.03 -13.71
C LEU A 623 0.52 36.67 -14.80
N ASP A 624 -0.02 37.71 -15.45
CA ASP A 624 0.75 38.56 -16.35
C ASP A 624 1.54 39.61 -15.54
N THR A 625 2.86 39.48 -15.56
CA THR A 625 3.78 40.37 -14.84
C THR A 625 4.30 41.52 -15.69
N SER A 626 3.77 41.73 -16.89
CA SER A 626 4.22 42.77 -17.83
C SER A 626 4.23 44.17 -17.19
N ALA A 627 3.19 44.51 -16.44
CA ALA A 627 3.04 45.81 -15.77
C ALA A 627 3.22 45.74 -14.25
N LEU A 628 3.61 44.59 -13.71
CA LEU A 628 3.72 44.37 -12.26
C LEU A 628 5.17 44.43 -11.79
N THR A 629 5.36 44.98 -10.60
CA THR A 629 6.59 44.79 -9.84
C THR A 629 6.68 43.37 -9.29
N ILE A 630 7.89 42.95 -8.90
CA ILE A 630 8.10 41.62 -8.29
C ILE A 630 7.30 41.50 -6.99
N GLU A 631 7.22 42.56 -6.18
CA GLU A 631 6.48 42.55 -4.92
C GLU A 631 4.96 42.36 -5.13
N GLU A 632 4.38 43.03 -6.12
CA GLU A 632 2.97 42.85 -6.47
C GLU A 632 2.69 41.43 -6.99
N ALA A 633 3.59 40.88 -7.81
CA ALA A 633 3.48 39.50 -8.29
C ALA A 633 3.54 38.50 -7.14
N VAL A 634 4.49 38.67 -6.20
CA VAL A 634 4.61 37.83 -5.00
C VAL A 634 3.37 37.94 -4.12
N ALA A 635 2.90 39.15 -3.85
CA ALA A 635 1.70 39.38 -3.04
C ALA A 635 0.46 38.71 -3.65
N ARG A 636 0.34 38.72 -4.98
CA ARG A 636 -0.77 38.05 -5.68
C ARG A 636 -0.71 36.53 -5.56
N VAL A 637 0.47 35.92 -5.74
CA VAL A 637 0.64 34.47 -5.54
C VAL A 637 0.34 34.07 -4.09
N LEU A 638 0.80 34.85 -3.11
CA LEU A 638 0.49 34.62 -1.69
C LEU A 638 -1.00 34.79 -1.38
N GLY A 639 -1.68 35.71 -2.06
CA GLY A 639 -3.14 35.88 -1.97
C GLY A 639 -3.87 34.62 -2.41
N TRP A 640 -3.57 34.13 -3.62
CA TRP A 640 -4.15 32.89 -4.13
C TRP A 640 -3.83 31.67 -3.25
N ALA A 641 -2.62 31.57 -2.72
CA ALA A 641 -2.25 30.49 -1.81
C ALA A 641 -3.04 30.48 -0.50
N LYS A 642 -3.54 31.63 -0.03
CA LYS A 642 -4.41 31.74 1.16
C LYS A 642 -5.87 31.40 0.86
N GLU A 643 -6.33 31.71 -0.35
CA GLU A 643 -7.70 31.46 -0.80
C GLU A 643 -7.91 30.03 -1.31
N ALA A 644 -6.82 29.37 -1.73
CA ALA A 644 -6.85 28.00 -2.18
C ALA A 644 -7.47 27.10 -1.10
N PRO A 645 -8.53 26.34 -1.42
CA PRO A 645 -9.06 25.38 -0.48
C PRO A 645 -7.93 24.43 -0.12
N GLN A 646 -7.62 24.32 1.17
CA GLN A 646 -6.91 23.15 1.67
C GLN A 646 -7.83 21.97 1.34
N LYS A 647 -7.57 21.28 0.22
CA LYS A 647 -8.31 20.08 -0.17
C LYS A 647 -8.22 19.14 1.03
N ARG A 648 -9.35 19.00 1.73
CA ARG A 648 -9.51 18.16 2.91
C ARG A 648 -9.57 16.71 2.48
#